data_AF-A0A8C9EQZ6-F1
#
_entry.id   AF-A0A8C9EQZ6-F1
#
_cell.length_a   1.000
_cell.length_b   1.000
_cell.length_c   1.000
_cell.angle_alpha   90.00
_cell.angle_beta   90.00
_cell.angle_gamma   90.00
#
_symmetry.space_group_name_H-M   'P 1'
#
loop_
_entity.id
_entity.type
_entity.pdbx_description
1 polymer ?
#
loop_
_entity_poly.entity_id
_entity_poly.type
_entity_poly.pdbx_seq_one_letter_code
_entity_poly.pdbx_strand_id
1 'polypeptide(L)'
;VGQEGVEPAVLDNERLTAEEMDERRRQNVAYEYLCHLEEAKRWMEACLNEELPPTTELEEGLRNGVYLAKLGNFFSPKVVSVKKIYDREQTRYKATGLHFRHTDNVIQWLNAMAEIGLPKIFYPETTDIYDRKNMPRCIYCIHALSLYLFKLGLAPQIQDLYGKVDFTEEEISNMRLELEKYGIQMPAFSKIGGILANELSVDEAALHAAVIAINEAIDHQVPADTLVAMKNPNAMLINLDDLLESTYQDTLYRAKKDKMENAKNRISSENSERERDVYEELLTQAEIQGNINKVNTISKIDLALEQGDALALYEALATPALGLQGLLRENCDWYFKQFLSDRQQKQEAGIASILQKEDLQLGVDAANRAAQQYQQRLAAVTRINAAIRMGDAEKTMAEMMNPEAQLPEVYAFAANLYQKELATLQQQSHDGNLTHAELSVAVEMLSSVAVINRALDSGDVSTVWKQLSNPVTGLTNVEDENSQRYIDDLMKLKAQMHAEENEFITWNDIQSCVDRVNLAVHEEHERILAIGLINEALDEGDTKKTLQALQIPAAKLEGVTPKVAQHYQDTLLRAKREKAQDTQDETAVLWLDEIQDGIQRANKDTEESQRFSLGILAINEAVDHGDTGRTLSALRSPDVGLYGVTPECAETYQRELAEVKRKKVATGEPQIKYIYERVDNMMSLSLLGKLDFFLKCQIPLIFYASEFLTSGLNSF
;
A
#
# COMPACT_ATOMS: atom_id res chain seq x y z
N VAL A 1 74.64 0.67 -10.93
CA VAL A 1 74.13 1.88 -10.24
C VAL A 1 72.83 1.48 -9.56
N GLY A 2 72.69 1.28 -8.26
CA GLY A 2 73.63 1.11 -7.15
C GLY A 2 72.88 0.22 -6.15
N GLN A 3 73.48 -0.90 -5.77
CA GLN A 3 73.18 -1.57 -4.51
C GLN A 3 74.12 -0.93 -3.49
N GLU A 4 73.57 -0.17 -2.55
CA GLU A 4 74.28 0.21 -1.34
C GLU A 4 73.62 -0.52 -0.18
N GLY A 5 74.34 -1.51 0.34
CA GLY A 5 74.05 -2.12 1.62
C GLY A 5 74.30 -1.11 2.72
N VAL A 6 73.32 -0.95 3.61
CA VAL A 6 73.51 -0.33 4.91
C VAL A 6 73.75 -1.47 5.89
N GLU A 7 74.98 -1.56 6.37
CA GLU A 7 75.41 -2.44 7.46
C GLU A 7 74.53 -2.24 8.70
N PRO A 8 74.36 -3.26 9.56
CA PRO A 8 73.65 -3.09 10.82
C PRO A 8 74.45 -2.13 11.71
N ALA A 9 73.90 -0.94 11.96
CA ALA A 9 74.39 -0.06 12.99
C ALA A 9 74.32 -0.81 14.33
N VAL A 10 75.48 -1.23 14.81
CA VAL A 10 75.71 -1.69 16.17
C VAL A 10 75.19 -0.59 17.09
N LEU A 11 74.08 -0.86 17.78
CA LEU A 11 73.57 0.02 18.82
C LEU A 11 74.66 0.19 19.88
N ASP A 12 75.18 1.41 19.97
CA ASP A 12 76.05 1.86 21.04
C ASP A 12 75.36 1.61 22.38
N ASN A 13 75.82 0.56 23.08
CA ASN A 13 75.62 0.41 24.51
C ASN A 13 76.52 1.45 25.21
N GLU A 14 76.13 2.73 25.13
CA GLU A 14 76.60 3.72 26.09
C GLU A 14 76.13 3.25 27.47
N ARG A 15 77.09 2.99 28.37
CA ARG A 15 76.79 2.68 29.77
C ARG A 15 76.13 3.90 30.39
N LEU A 16 74.80 3.93 30.39
CA LEU A 16 73.97 4.86 31.16
C LEU A 16 74.51 4.90 32.59
N THR A 17 74.71 6.12 33.10
CA THR A 17 75.13 6.30 34.49
C THR A 17 74.06 5.77 35.45
N ALA A 18 74.43 5.46 36.69
CA ALA A 18 73.47 4.96 37.68
C ALA A 18 72.31 5.95 37.92
N GLU A 19 72.55 7.25 37.76
CA GLU A 19 71.54 8.30 37.84
C GLU A 19 70.61 8.31 36.62
N GLU A 20 71.13 8.18 35.39
CA GLU A 20 70.32 8.12 34.16
C GLU A 20 69.50 6.83 34.05
N MET A 21 70.02 5.71 34.55
CA MET A 21 69.28 4.45 34.64
C MET A 21 68.10 4.56 35.62
N ASP A 22 68.30 5.25 36.76
CA ASP A 22 67.23 5.46 37.75
C ASP A 22 66.19 6.45 37.24
N GLU A 23 66.62 7.51 36.55
CA GLU A 23 65.74 8.48 35.90
C GLU A 23 64.84 7.82 34.83
N ARG A 24 65.45 7.02 33.94
CA ARG A 24 64.73 6.29 32.90
C ARG A 24 63.78 5.24 33.49
N ARG A 25 64.14 4.63 34.61
CA ARG A 25 63.27 3.70 35.35
C ARG A 25 62.05 4.42 35.94
N ARG A 26 62.23 5.62 36.51
CA ARG A 26 61.12 6.42 37.06
C ARG A 26 60.19 6.94 35.96
N GLN A 27 60.73 7.32 34.81
CA GLN A 27 59.93 7.68 33.64
C GLN A 27 59.07 6.51 33.15
N ASN A 28 59.64 5.30 33.08
CA ASN A 28 58.88 4.10 32.69
C ASN A 28 57.74 3.78 33.68
N VAL A 29 57.98 3.98 34.99
CA VAL A 29 56.96 3.79 36.04
C VAL A 29 55.80 4.78 35.87
N ALA A 30 56.09 6.05 35.58
CA ALA A 30 55.06 7.06 35.33
C ALA A 30 54.25 6.75 34.06
N TYR A 31 54.92 6.30 32.99
CA TYR A 31 54.27 5.86 31.76
C TYR A 31 53.37 4.64 31.98
N GLU A 32 53.85 3.61 32.68
CA GLU A 32 53.09 2.41 33.02
C GLU A 32 51.82 2.77 33.82
N TYR A 33 51.93 3.68 34.78
CA TYR A 33 50.77 4.13 35.55
C TYR A 33 49.75 4.92 34.73
N LEU A 34 50.20 5.76 33.79
CA LEU A 34 49.32 6.48 32.86
C LEU A 34 48.55 5.51 31.94
N CYS A 35 49.20 4.44 31.46
CA CYS A 35 48.53 3.36 30.74
C CYS A 35 47.42 2.73 31.61
N HIS A 36 47.72 2.40 32.87
CA HIS A 36 46.72 1.81 33.77
C HIS A 36 45.54 2.75 34.10
N LEU A 37 45.77 4.07 34.14
CA LEU A 37 44.70 5.06 34.27
C LEU A 37 43.80 5.08 33.02
N GLU A 38 44.39 5.06 31.82
CA GLU A 38 43.65 5.02 30.55
C GLU A 38 42.81 3.74 30.44
N GLU A 39 43.39 2.60 30.82
CA GLU A 39 42.70 1.30 30.84
C GLU A 39 41.49 1.33 31.79
N ALA A 40 41.68 1.85 33.00
CA ALA A 40 40.62 1.98 33.99
C ALA A 40 39.52 2.94 33.51
N LYS A 41 39.89 4.06 32.89
CA LYS A 41 38.95 5.02 32.29
C LYS A 41 38.07 4.34 31.25
N ARG A 42 38.65 3.76 30.20
CA ARG A 42 37.89 3.15 29.09
C ARG A 42 36.99 2.03 29.57
N TRP A 43 37.47 1.24 30.54
CA TRP A 43 36.67 0.18 31.14
C TRP A 43 35.47 0.72 31.92
N MET A 44 35.65 1.78 32.72
CA MET A 44 34.55 2.43 33.43
C MET A 44 33.54 3.09 32.46
N GLU A 45 34.01 3.74 31.40
CA GLU A 45 33.14 4.31 30.35
C GLU A 45 32.30 3.22 29.67
N ALA A 46 32.91 2.07 29.36
CA ALA A 46 32.20 0.93 28.78
C ALA A 46 31.15 0.33 29.73
N CYS A 47 31.40 0.35 31.05
CA CYS A 47 30.43 -0.15 32.03
C CYS A 47 29.28 0.84 32.30
N LEU A 48 29.58 2.14 32.31
CA LEU A 48 28.62 3.18 32.70
C LEU A 48 27.87 3.82 31.53
N ASN A 49 28.38 3.65 30.30
CA ASN A 49 27.88 4.30 29.09
C ASN A 49 27.81 5.83 29.23
N GLU A 50 28.81 6.41 29.91
CA GLU A 50 29.01 7.85 30.10
C GLU A 50 30.49 8.20 29.96
N GLU A 51 30.80 9.40 29.48
CA GLU A 51 32.17 9.89 29.29
C GLU A 51 32.79 10.30 30.64
N LEU A 52 34.00 9.81 30.89
CA LEU A 52 34.79 10.13 32.08
C LEU A 52 35.81 11.24 31.78
N PRO A 53 36.33 11.93 32.82
CA PRO A 53 37.36 12.95 32.65
C PRO A 53 38.59 12.45 31.86
N PRO A 54 39.39 13.35 31.27
CA PRO A 54 40.68 13.01 30.67
C PRO A 54 41.57 12.21 31.63
N THR A 55 42.43 11.34 31.11
CA THR A 55 43.24 10.40 31.89
C THR A 55 44.17 11.09 32.89
N THR A 56 44.65 12.28 32.54
CA THR A 56 45.45 13.16 33.41
C THR A 56 44.66 13.76 34.57
N GLU A 57 43.34 13.86 34.45
CA GLU A 57 42.43 14.40 35.47
C GLU A 57 41.57 13.31 36.14
N LEU A 58 41.71 12.06 35.73
CA LEU A 58 40.89 10.94 36.18
C LEU A 58 40.97 10.75 37.70
N GLU A 59 42.18 10.84 38.25
CA GLU A 59 42.40 10.76 39.70
C GLU A 59 41.56 11.78 40.46
N GLU A 60 41.56 13.03 40.00
CA GLU A 60 40.79 14.11 40.61
C GLU A 60 39.28 13.91 40.41
N GLY A 61 38.88 13.38 39.26
CA GLY A 61 37.50 13.04 38.93
C GLY A 61 36.89 11.94 39.81
N LEU A 62 37.70 11.00 40.31
CA LEU A 62 37.23 9.90 41.16
C LEU A 62 37.06 10.29 42.63
N ARG A 63 37.64 11.42 43.09
CA ARG A 63 37.68 11.82 44.51
C ARG A 63 36.30 12.03 45.14
N ASN A 64 35.33 12.49 44.35
CA ASN A 64 33.96 12.72 44.82
C ASN A 64 33.14 11.42 44.95
N GLY A 65 33.70 10.28 44.51
CA GLY A 65 33.09 8.97 44.58
C GLY A 65 31.86 8.76 43.70
N VAL A 66 31.42 9.74 42.92
CA VAL A 66 30.18 9.65 42.11
C VAL A 66 30.31 8.54 41.07
N TYR A 67 31.39 8.54 40.29
CA TYR A 67 31.66 7.49 39.30
C TYR A 67 31.82 6.11 39.96
N LEU A 68 32.47 6.04 41.13
CA LEU A 68 32.62 4.80 41.90
C LEU A 68 31.27 4.26 42.40
N ALA A 69 30.39 5.13 42.89
CA ALA A 69 29.04 4.74 43.31
C ALA A 69 28.17 4.30 42.13
N LYS A 70 28.26 4.98 40.98
CA LYS A 70 27.60 4.53 39.75
C LYS A 70 28.11 3.17 39.31
N LEU A 71 29.42 2.93 39.40
CA LEU A 71 30.03 1.63 39.15
C LEU A 71 29.54 0.57 40.15
N GLY A 72 29.43 0.92 41.43
CA GLY A 72 28.81 0.07 42.45
C GLY A 72 27.36 -0.32 42.14
N ASN A 73 26.57 0.62 41.62
CA ASN A 73 25.21 0.35 41.16
C ASN A 73 25.18 -0.55 39.91
N PHE A 74 26.16 -0.42 39.01
CA PHE A 74 26.25 -1.24 37.80
C PHE A 74 26.32 -2.74 38.14
N PHE A 75 27.20 -3.15 39.07
CA PHE A 75 27.36 -4.57 39.42
C PHE A 75 26.57 -5.01 40.67
N SER A 76 26.16 -4.09 41.55
CA SER A 76 25.38 -4.40 42.76
C SER A 76 24.25 -3.36 43.00
N PRO A 77 23.22 -3.33 42.15
CA PRO A 77 22.09 -2.38 42.26
C PRO A 77 21.23 -2.61 43.51
N LYS A 78 21.35 -3.78 44.15
CA LYS A 78 20.66 -4.10 45.42
C LYS A 78 21.23 -3.30 46.60
N VAL A 79 22.53 -3.02 46.58
CA VAL A 79 23.25 -2.33 47.67
C VAL A 79 23.36 -0.84 47.39
N VAL A 80 23.67 -0.48 46.14
CA VAL A 80 23.82 0.93 45.74
C VAL A 80 22.62 1.35 44.91
N SER A 81 21.87 2.33 45.40
CA SER A 81 20.74 2.90 44.66
C SER A 81 21.14 4.20 44.02
N VAL A 82 20.89 4.35 42.71
CA VAL A 82 21.15 5.59 41.97
C VAL A 82 20.55 6.83 42.64
N LYS A 83 19.38 6.69 43.29
CA LYS A 83 18.69 7.80 43.99
C LYS A 83 19.41 8.25 45.27
N LYS A 84 20.29 7.43 45.83
CA LYS A 84 21.05 7.69 47.06
C LYS A 84 22.47 8.20 46.79
N ILE A 85 22.89 8.28 45.52
CA ILE A 85 24.18 8.87 45.14
C ILE A 85 24.11 10.38 45.38
N TYR A 86 24.97 10.88 46.25
CA TYR A 86 25.04 12.30 46.56
C TYR A 86 25.76 13.05 45.42
N ASP A 87 25.19 14.18 45.00
CA ASP A 87 25.68 14.99 43.87
C ASP A 87 25.90 14.16 42.58
N ARG A 88 24.91 13.33 42.23
CA ARG A 88 24.94 12.44 41.06
C ARG A 88 25.39 13.13 39.76
N GLU A 89 24.94 14.37 39.54
CA GLU A 89 25.25 15.16 38.33
C GLU A 89 26.54 15.98 38.48
N GLN A 90 27.26 15.85 39.60
CA GLN A 90 28.49 16.56 39.94
C GLN A 90 28.38 18.10 39.90
N THR A 91 27.16 18.63 39.96
CA THR A 91 26.89 20.07 39.90
C THR A 91 27.51 20.82 41.07
N ARG A 92 27.45 20.24 42.28
CA ARG A 92 28.02 20.85 43.48
C ARG A 92 29.53 20.69 43.52
N TYR A 93 30.06 19.57 43.03
CA TYR A 93 31.49 19.34 42.87
C TYR A 93 32.11 20.37 41.92
N LYS A 94 31.51 20.58 40.74
CA LYS A 94 31.97 21.60 39.77
C LYS A 94 31.87 23.03 40.32
N ALA A 95 30.86 23.32 41.15
CA ALA A 95 30.65 24.67 41.69
C ALA A 95 31.50 25.00 42.93
N THR A 96 31.68 24.03 43.84
CA THR A 96 32.24 24.28 45.18
C THR A 96 33.35 23.31 45.61
N GLY A 97 33.73 22.35 44.75
CA GLY A 97 34.71 21.31 45.05
C GLY A 97 34.17 20.20 45.95
N LEU A 98 35.08 19.50 46.64
CA LEU A 98 34.71 18.37 47.50
C LEU A 98 33.88 18.81 48.73
N HIS A 99 32.72 18.18 48.89
CA HIS A 99 31.92 18.25 50.10
C HIS A 99 32.06 16.94 50.89
N PHE A 100 32.10 16.99 52.23
CA PHE A 100 32.27 15.80 53.09
C PHE A 100 31.31 14.66 52.74
N ARG A 101 30.06 15.00 52.43
CA ARG A 101 29.03 14.01 52.02
C ARG A 101 29.38 13.18 50.77
N HIS A 102 30.36 13.57 49.95
CA HIS A 102 30.88 12.73 48.87
C HIS A 102 31.56 11.44 49.36
N THR A 103 32.02 11.39 50.62
CA THR A 103 32.58 10.16 51.20
C THR A 103 31.56 9.04 51.25
N ASP A 104 30.26 9.35 51.33
CA ASP A 104 29.17 8.38 51.30
C ASP A 104 29.13 7.62 49.96
N ASN A 105 29.43 8.29 48.85
CA ASN A 105 29.49 7.65 47.53
C ASN A 105 30.62 6.60 47.48
N VAL A 106 31.79 6.93 48.03
CA VAL A 106 32.92 5.99 48.14
C VAL A 106 32.56 4.80 49.03
N ILE A 107 31.90 5.04 50.17
CA ILE A 107 31.44 3.98 51.08
C ILE A 107 30.41 3.07 50.40
N GLN A 108 29.48 3.62 49.62
CA GLN A 108 28.53 2.84 48.84
C GLN A 108 29.23 1.90 47.84
N TRP A 109 30.29 2.36 47.17
CA TRP A 109 31.10 1.52 46.30
C TRP A 109 31.86 0.42 47.05
N LEU A 110 32.48 0.72 48.20
CA LEU A 110 33.13 -0.29 49.04
C LEU A 110 32.14 -1.36 49.53
N ASN A 111 30.93 -0.95 49.92
CA ASN A 111 29.87 -1.88 50.31
C ASN A 111 29.40 -2.75 49.13
N ALA A 112 29.32 -2.18 47.93
CA ALA A 112 29.02 -2.94 46.72
C ALA A 112 30.08 -4.03 46.48
N MET A 113 31.37 -3.69 46.59
CA MET A 113 32.47 -4.66 46.44
C MET A 113 32.44 -5.76 47.50
N ALA A 114 32.04 -5.41 48.73
CA ALA A 114 31.89 -6.38 49.81
C ALA A 114 30.76 -7.37 49.55
N GLU A 115 29.64 -6.91 48.97
CA GLU A 115 28.50 -7.75 48.63
C GLU A 115 28.83 -8.79 47.54
N ILE A 116 29.60 -8.39 46.52
CA ILE A 116 30.03 -9.33 45.48
C ILE A 116 31.19 -10.24 45.93
N GLY A 117 31.74 -10.03 47.14
CA GLY A 117 32.76 -10.90 47.70
C GLY A 117 34.19 -10.62 47.23
N LEU A 118 34.50 -9.41 46.71
CA LEU A 118 35.88 -9.06 46.35
C LEU A 118 36.76 -9.09 47.63
N PRO A 119 37.95 -9.72 47.62
CA PRO A 119 38.81 -9.78 48.80
C PRO A 119 39.25 -8.39 49.31
N LYS A 120 39.17 -8.18 50.62
CA LYS A 120 39.47 -6.89 51.27
C LYS A 120 40.91 -6.39 51.07
N ILE A 121 41.84 -7.27 50.68
CA ILE A 121 43.23 -6.90 50.36
C ILE A 121 43.32 -5.84 49.24
N PHE A 122 42.36 -5.84 48.31
CA PHE A 122 42.34 -4.89 47.20
C PHE A 122 41.74 -3.53 47.59
N TYR A 123 41.07 -3.42 48.74
CA TYR A 123 40.21 -2.27 49.02
C TYR A 123 41.07 -1.06 49.39
N PRO A 124 40.80 0.13 48.82
CA PRO A 124 41.34 1.38 49.31
C PRO A 124 40.55 1.83 50.55
N GLU A 125 41.17 2.71 51.36
CA GLU A 125 40.46 3.42 52.41
C GLU A 125 39.72 4.64 51.83
N THR A 126 38.65 5.10 52.48
CA THR A 126 37.92 6.29 52.01
C THR A 126 38.83 7.52 51.92
N THR A 127 39.82 7.64 52.82
CA THR A 127 40.82 8.71 52.80
C THR A 127 41.84 8.57 51.67
N ASP A 128 42.08 7.36 51.16
CA ASP A 128 42.97 7.15 50.01
C ASP A 128 42.43 7.88 48.75
N ILE A 129 41.10 7.88 48.61
CA ILE A 129 40.37 8.49 47.49
C ILE A 129 40.00 9.94 47.79
N TYR A 130 39.26 10.20 48.88
CA TYR A 130 38.70 11.53 49.16
C TYR A 130 39.80 12.58 49.40
N ASP A 131 40.81 12.26 50.21
CA ASP A 131 41.93 13.15 50.50
C ASP A 131 43.07 13.04 49.45
N ARG A 132 42.90 12.21 48.40
CA ARG A 132 43.92 11.88 47.40
C ARG A 132 45.25 11.43 48.04
N LYS A 133 45.18 10.64 49.12
CA LYS A 133 46.38 10.12 49.82
C LYS A 133 47.04 8.95 49.09
N ASN A 134 46.26 8.11 48.42
CA ASN A 134 46.77 6.95 47.70
C ASN A 134 45.81 6.55 46.56
N MET A 135 45.70 7.42 45.56
CA MET A 135 44.90 7.15 44.38
C MET A 135 45.39 5.93 43.57
N PRO A 136 46.71 5.62 43.49
CA PRO A 136 47.18 4.38 42.88
C PRO A 136 46.54 3.10 43.45
N ARG A 137 46.23 3.08 44.76
CA ARG A 137 45.50 1.97 45.38
C ARG A 137 44.04 1.87 44.91
N CYS A 138 43.39 3.00 44.65
CA CYS A 138 42.05 3.01 44.05
C CYS A 138 42.08 2.44 42.63
N ILE A 139 43.04 2.85 41.81
CA ILE A 139 43.21 2.33 40.45
C ILE A 139 43.53 0.83 40.47
N TYR A 140 44.44 0.40 41.35
CA TYR A 140 44.71 -1.02 41.58
C TYR A 140 43.47 -1.82 41.96
N CYS A 141 42.61 -1.25 42.82
CA CYS A 141 41.33 -1.86 43.17
C CYS A 141 40.37 -1.95 41.98
N ILE A 142 40.34 -0.94 41.10
CA ILE A 142 39.51 -0.95 39.89
C ILE A 142 39.98 -2.06 38.93
N HIS A 143 41.29 -2.23 38.76
CA HIS A 143 41.86 -3.31 37.95
C HIS A 143 41.52 -4.70 38.52
N ALA A 144 41.66 -4.87 39.84
CA ALA A 144 41.25 -6.09 40.53
C ALA A 144 39.75 -6.37 40.41
N LEU A 145 38.92 -5.33 40.55
CA LEU A 145 37.47 -5.40 40.40
C LEU A 145 37.07 -5.74 38.96
N SER A 146 37.72 -5.16 37.96
CA SER A 146 37.45 -5.46 36.55
C SER A 146 37.73 -6.92 36.24
N LEU A 147 38.89 -7.44 36.65
CA LEU A 147 39.22 -8.85 36.48
C LEU A 147 38.21 -9.76 37.19
N TYR A 148 37.78 -9.39 38.39
CA TYR A 148 36.79 -10.15 39.15
C TYR A 148 35.40 -10.16 38.49
N LEU A 149 34.90 -9.00 38.07
CA LEU A 149 33.61 -8.89 37.39
C LEU A 149 33.61 -9.56 36.02
N PHE A 150 34.75 -9.54 35.32
CA PHE A 150 34.93 -10.28 34.07
C PHE A 150 34.85 -11.80 34.32
N LYS A 151 35.54 -12.31 35.36
CA LYS A 151 35.43 -13.73 35.77
C LYS A 151 34.00 -14.14 36.13
N LEU A 152 33.18 -13.21 36.64
CA LEU A 152 31.75 -13.44 36.93
C LEU A 152 30.83 -13.21 35.73
N GLY A 153 31.35 -12.78 34.57
CA GLY A 153 30.56 -12.46 33.38
C GLY A 153 29.64 -11.23 33.54
N LEU A 154 29.91 -10.36 34.51
CA LEU A 154 29.11 -9.16 34.81
C LEU A 154 29.63 -7.90 34.10
N ALA A 155 30.90 -7.89 33.67
CA ALA A 155 31.54 -6.75 33.02
C ALA A 155 32.45 -7.19 31.87
N PRO A 156 32.72 -6.32 30.87
CA PRO A 156 33.72 -6.59 29.84
C PRO A 156 35.14 -6.66 30.42
N GLN A 157 36.06 -7.31 29.71
CA GLN A 157 37.48 -7.36 30.08
C GLN A 157 38.14 -5.98 29.91
N ILE A 158 38.96 -5.57 30.88
CA ILE A 158 39.83 -4.40 30.74
C ILE A 158 40.89 -4.65 29.66
N GLN A 159 41.19 -3.63 28.86
CA GLN A 159 42.19 -3.71 27.80
C GLN A 159 43.60 -3.60 28.40
N ASP A 160 44.58 -4.23 27.76
CA ASP A 160 46.00 -3.97 28.00
C ASP A 160 46.50 -3.00 26.93
N LEU A 161 46.79 -1.77 27.36
CA LEU A 161 47.19 -0.64 26.53
C LEU A 161 48.66 -0.28 26.69
N TYR A 162 49.42 -1.05 27.49
CA TYR A 162 50.85 -0.83 27.64
C TYR A 162 51.56 -0.90 26.27
N GLY A 163 52.24 0.18 25.88
CA GLY A 163 52.93 0.30 24.60
C GLY A 163 52.03 0.51 23.37
N LYS A 164 50.71 0.73 23.56
CA LYS A 164 49.74 1.01 22.48
C LYS A 164 49.19 2.44 22.52
N VAL A 165 49.45 3.17 23.60
CA VAL A 165 49.02 4.56 23.81
C VAL A 165 50.25 5.39 24.13
N ASP A 166 50.36 6.54 23.45
CA ASP A 166 51.44 7.50 23.66
C ASP A 166 50.93 8.68 24.50
N PHE A 167 51.73 9.10 25.47
CA PHE A 167 51.50 10.29 26.28
C PHE A 167 52.58 11.34 25.97
N THR A 168 52.27 12.61 26.17
CA THR A 168 53.24 13.69 25.99
C THR A 168 54.33 13.63 27.07
N GLU A 169 55.52 14.14 26.76
CA GLU A 169 56.63 14.21 27.74
C GLU A 169 56.24 15.02 28.98
N GLU A 170 55.39 16.03 28.81
CA GLU A 170 54.85 16.86 29.90
C GLU A 170 53.95 16.05 30.84
N GLU A 171 53.07 15.20 30.31
CA GLU A 171 52.18 14.33 31.11
C GLU A 171 52.98 13.28 31.89
N ILE A 172 53.97 12.65 31.26
CA ILE A 172 54.85 11.67 31.92
C ILE A 172 55.67 12.35 33.02
N SER A 173 56.21 13.55 32.77
CA SER A 173 56.98 14.31 33.75
C SER A 173 56.12 14.77 34.93
N ASN A 174 54.90 15.24 34.68
CA ASN A 174 53.95 15.63 35.73
C ASN A 174 53.55 14.43 36.60
N MET A 175 53.21 13.30 35.97
CA MET A 175 52.87 12.08 36.71
C MET A 175 54.05 11.56 37.54
N ARG A 176 55.28 11.61 37.02
CA ARG A 176 56.49 11.28 37.77
C ARG A 176 56.63 12.15 39.02
N LEU A 177 56.48 13.47 38.89
CA LEU A 177 56.57 14.41 40.01
C LEU A 177 55.47 14.17 41.07
N GLU A 178 54.26 13.83 40.63
CA GLU A 178 53.16 13.47 41.54
C GLU A 178 53.47 12.17 42.30
N LEU A 179 53.93 11.12 41.61
CA LEU A 179 54.30 9.84 42.24
C LEU A 179 55.46 10.00 43.24
N GLU A 180 56.46 10.84 42.95
CA GLU A 180 57.58 11.15 43.85
C GLU A 180 57.13 11.90 45.11
N LYS A 181 56.18 12.84 44.98
CA LYS A 181 55.69 13.67 46.08
C LYS A 181 55.04 12.85 47.20
N TYR A 182 54.39 11.75 46.86
CA TYR A 182 53.69 10.90 47.84
C TYR A 182 54.54 9.73 48.35
N GLY A 183 55.70 9.44 47.73
CA GLY A 183 56.59 8.35 48.14
C GLY A 183 55.94 6.97 48.12
N ILE A 184 54.90 6.79 47.31
CA ILE A 184 54.07 5.58 47.29
C ILE A 184 54.80 4.48 46.51
N GLN A 185 54.90 3.28 47.11
CA GLN A 185 55.34 2.09 46.38
C GLN A 185 54.22 1.68 45.42
N MET A 186 54.52 1.64 44.12
CA MET A 186 53.55 1.19 43.10
C MET A 186 53.06 -0.24 43.41
N PRO A 187 51.73 -0.46 43.43
CA PRO A 187 51.18 -1.81 43.50
C PRO A 187 51.63 -2.65 42.29
N ALA A 188 51.84 -3.95 42.48
CA ALA A 188 52.20 -4.85 41.38
C ALA A 188 50.95 -5.23 40.56
N PHE A 189 50.61 -4.43 39.55
CA PHE A 189 49.47 -4.67 38.66
C PHE A 189 49.56 -6.03 37.93
N SER A 190 50.77 -6.43 37.53
CA SER A 190 51.04 -7.74 36.92
C SER A 190 50.76 -8.95 37.82
N LYS A 191 50.63 -8.77 39.15
CA LYS A 191 50.39 -9.84 40.11
C LYS A 191 48.93 -9.92 40.58
N ILE A 192 48.05 -9.03 40.10
CA ILE A 192 46.62 -8.99 40.49
C ILE A 192 45.96 -10.35 40.23
N GLY A 193 46.16 -10.90 39.04
CA GLY A 193 45.59 -12.20 38.67
C GLY A 193 46.00 -13.34 39.62
N GLY A 194 47.28 -13.41 39.97
CA GLY A 194 47.81 -14.43 40.89
C GLY A 194 47.38 -14.26 42.36
N ILE A 195 47.14 -13.02 42.80
CA ILE A 195 46.65 -12.75 44.17
C ILE A 195 45.15 -13.03 44.27
N LEU A 196 44.35 -12.63 43.27
CA LEU A 196 42.93 -12.99 43.20
C LEU A 196 42.76 -14.51 43.15
N ALA A 197 43.53 -15.20 42.31
CA ALA A 197 43.59 -16.66 42.24
C ALA A 197 43.81 -17.33 43.60
N ASN A 198 44.83 -16.86 44.34
CA ASN A 198 45.22 -17.43 45.62
C ASN A 198 44.22 -17.13 46.75
N GLU A 199 43.61 -15.93 46.79
CA GLU A 199 42.65 -15.54 47.84
C GLU A 199 41.22 -16.03 47.56
N LEU A 200 40.85 -16.23 46.29
CA LEU A 200 39.58 -16.87 45.88
C LEU A 200 39.68 -18.39 45.84
N SER A 201 40.81 -18.99 46.24
CA SER A 201 41.05 -20.43 46.19
C SER A 201 40.18 -21.21 47.20
N VAL A 202 38.88 -21.28 46.89
CA VAL A 202 38.28 -22.60 46.72
C VAL A 202 38.37 -22.90 45.23
N ASP A 203 39.57 -23.36 44.88
CA ASP A 203 39.83 -24.27 43.77
C ASP A 203 39.74 -23.68 42.35
N GLU A 204 40.66 -22.77 42.01
CA GLU A 204 40.92 -22.39 40.60
C GLU A 204 41.20 -23.63 39.75
N ALA A 205 41.83 -24.66 40.33
CA ALA A 205 41.99 -25.97 39.70
C ALA A 205 40.64 -26.67 39.45
N ALA A 206 39.63 -26.53 40.32
CA ALA A 206 38.30 -27.07 40.06
C ALA A 206 37.52 -26.25 39.03
N LEU A 207 37.69 -24.93 38.96
CA LEU A 207 37.12 -24.11 37.88
C LEU A 207 37.75 -24.51 36.53
N HIS A 208 39.08 -24.60 36.47
CA HIS A 208 39.78 -25.06 35.28
C HIS A 208 39.38 -26.50 34.91
N ALA A 209 39.28 -27.42 35.88
CA ALA A 209 38.81 -28.78 35.63
C ALA A 209 37.35 -28.83 35.16
N ALA A 210 36.48 -27.97 35.70
CA ALA A 210 35.09 -27.88 35.26
C ALA A 210 34.97 -27.34 33.83
N VAL A 211 35.76 -26.31 33.47
CA VAL A 211 35.81 -25.77 32.10
C VAL A 211 36.40 -26.79 31.11
N ILE A 212 37.43 -27.53 31.51
CA ILE A 212 38.00 -28.63 30.71
C ILE A 212 36.96 -29.73 30.53
N ALA A 213 36.28 -30.16 31.59
CA ALA A 213 35.22 -31.16 31.51
C ALA A 213 34.06 -30.73 30.60
N ILE A 214 33.68 -29.44 30.60
CA ILE A 214 32.69 -28.91 29.66
C ILE A 214 33.22 -28.98 28.22
N ASN A 215 34.47 -28.58 27.98
CA ASN A 215 35.07 -28.66 26.65
C ASN A 215 35.20 -30.11 26.14
N GLU A 216 35.51 -31.06 27.01
CA GLU A 216 35.54 -32.49 26.68
C GLU A 216 34.13 -33.01 26.39
N ALA A 217 33.12 -32.64 27.19
CA ALA A 217 31.73 -33.00 26.94
C ALA A 217 31.22 -32.47 25.59
N ILE A 218 31.59 -31.23 25.23
CA ILE A 218 31.31 -30.63 23.93
C ILE A 218 31.86 -31.50 22.78
N ASP A 219 33.06 -32.07 22.91
CA ASP A 219 33.67 -32.91 21.88
C ASP A 219 32.95 -34.26 21.70
N HIS A 220 32.39 -34.80 22.78
CA HIS A 220 31.60 -36.03 22.74
C HIS A 220 30.26 -35.87 22.00
N GLN A 221 29.80 -34.64 21.78
CA GLN A 221 28.58 -34.31 21.02
C GLN A 221 27.31 -34.98 21.56
N VAL A 222 27.25 -35.20 22.87
CA VAL A 222 26.06 -35.69 23.58
C VAL A 222 25.45 -34.52 24.36
N PRO A 223 24.29 -33.98 23.95
CA PRO A 223 23.69 -32.81 24.59
C PRO A 223 23.48 -32.94 26.11
N ALA A 224 23.01 -34.12 26.55
CA ALA A 224 22.77 -34.40 27.95
C ALA A 224 24.07 -34.35 28.78
N ASP A 225 25.17 -34.89 28.27
CA ASP A 225 26.46 -34.92 28.97
C ASP A 225 27.06 -33.51 29.06
N THR A 226 26.92 -32.71 28.00
CA THR A 226 27.36 -31.31 28.01
C THR A 226 26.58 -30.47 28.98
N LEU A 227 25.26 -30.63 29.05
CA LEU A 227 24.45 -29.92 30.05
C LEU A 227 24.82 -30.34 31.48
N VAL A 228 25.05 -31.64 31.72
CA VAL A 228 25.52 -32.14 33.03
C VAL A 228 26.86 -31.52 33.41
N ALA A 229 27.81 -31.43 32.47
CA ALA A 229 29.10 -30.77 32.70
C ALA A 229 28.93 -29.27 32.98
N MET A 230 28.04 -28.59 32.26
CA MET A 230 27.74 -27.16 32.47
C MET A 230 27.08 -26.87 33.81
N LYS A 231 26.28 -27.81 34.35
CA LYS A 231 25.66 -27.70 35.68
C LYS A 231 26.65 -27.86 36.84
N ASN A 232 27.92 -28.14 36.56
CA ASN A 232 28.94 -28.23 37.59
C ASN A 232 29.02 -26.89 38.37
N PRO A 233 28.77 -26.87 39.69
CA PRO A 233 28.82 -25.63 40.48
C PRO A 233 30.16 -24.90 40.38
N ASN A 234 31.25 -25.64 40.16
CA ASN A 234 32.60 -25.10 40.03
C ASN A 234 32.83 -24.41 38.68
N ALA A 235 31.98 -24.62 37.67
CA ALA A 235 32.04 -23.91 36.39
C ALA A 235 31.55 -22.45 36.49
N MET A 236 30.86 -22.10 37.59
CA MET A 236 30.32 -20.76 37.85
C MET A 236 29.46 -20.20 36.71
N LEU A 237 28.74 -21.08 36.00
CA LEU A 237 27.83 -20.70 34.93
C LEU A 237 26.47 -20.30 35.50
N ILE A 238 25.87 -19.25 34.96
CA ILE A 238 24.56 -18.71 35.36
C ILE A 238 23.57 -18.72 34.20
N ASN A 239 22.28 -18.68 34.52
CA ASN A 239 21.16 -18.68 33.56
C ASN A 239 21.08 -19.94 32.68
N LEU A 240 21.46 -21.12 33.16
CA LEU A 240 21.24 -22.36 32.42
C LEU A 240 19.75 -22.71 32.36
N ASP A 241 19.28 -23.08 31.17
CA ASP A 241 17.93 -23.60 30.93
C ASP A 241 18.00 -25.07 30.46
N ASP A 242 17.37 -25.95 31.22
CA ASP A 242 17.35 -27.39 30.95
C ASP A 242 16.68 -27.74 29.61
N LEU A 243 15.80 -26.87 29.10
CA LEU A 243 15.07 -27.07 27.84
C LEU A 243 15.94 -26.80 26.60
N LEU A 244 17.10 -26.16 26.76
CA LEU A 244 17.97 -25.73 25.67
C LEU A 244 19.23 -26.61 25.50
N GLU A 245 19.24 -27.83 26.06
CA GLU A 245 20.41 -28.73 26.08
C GLU A 245 21.05 -28.94 24.69
N SER A 246 20.22 -29.20 23.66
CA SER A 246 20.67 -29.45 22.30
C SER A 246 21.23 -28.19 21.64
N THR A 247 20.61 -27.05 21.92
CA THR A 247 21.00 -25.76 21.34
C THR A 247 22.30 -25.24 21.98
N TYR A 248 22.49 -25.45 23.28
CA TYR A 248 23.76 -25.16 23.94
C TYR A 248 24.89 -26.02 23.37
N GLN A 249 24.68 -27.33 23.23
CA GLN A 249 25.67 -28.23 22.65
C GLN A 249 26.10 -27.79 21.25
N ASP A 250 25.14 -27.57 20.35
CA ASP A 250 25.44 -27.17 18.96
C ASP A 250 26.18 -25.83 18.89
N THR A 251 25.75 -24.86 19.70
CA THR A 251 26.34 -23.51 19.71
C THR A 251 27.76 -23.53 20.26
N LEU A 252 27.98 -24.21 21.40
CA LEU A 252 29.31 -24.32 22.01
C LEU A 252 30.27 -25.13 21.14
N TYR A 253 29.80 -26.20 20.49
CA TYR A 253 30.61 -26.97 19.55
C TYR A 253 31.08 -26.14 18.36
N ARG A 254 30.20 -25.33 17.77
CA ARG A 254 30.57 -24.39 16.69
C ARG A 254 31.57 -23.35 17.18
N ALA A 255 31.30 -22.70 18.31
CA ALA A 255 32.20 -21.70 18.88
C ALA A 255 33.60 -22.26 19.18
N LYS A 256 33.68 -23.50 19.69
CA LYS A 256 34.96 -24.19 19.92
C LYS A 256 35.69 -24.46 18.61
N LYS A 257 34.98 -24.96 17.59
CA LYS A 257 35.55 -25.23 16.26
C LYS A 257 36.11 -23.96 15.61
N ASP A 258 35.37 -22.85 15.64
CA ASP A 258 35.80 -21.56 15.10
C ASP A 258 37.05 -21.04 15.83
N LYS A 259 37.11 -21.21 17.15
CA LYS A 259 38.28 -20.86 17.96
C LYS A 259 39.51 -21.69 17.57
N MET A 260 39.35 -23.00 17.40
CA MET A 260 40.42 -23.89 16.95
C MET A 260 40.92 -23.56 15.54
N GLU A 261 40.02 -23.20 14.60
CA GLU A 261 40.39 -22.77 13.24
C GLU A 261 41.15 -21.44 13.26
N ASN A 262 40.70 -20.48 14.08
CA ASN A 262 41.38 -19.21 14.26
C ASN A 262 42.79 -19.36 14.88
N ALA A 263 42.95 -20.25 15.85
CA ALA A 263 44.26 -20.59 16.41
C ALA A 263 45.21 -21.17 15.33
N LYS A 264 44.72 -22.12 14.51
CA LYS A 264 45.50 -22.71 13.41
C LYS A 264 45.90 -21.71 12.32
N ASN A 265 45.03 -20.76 12.00
CA ASN A 265 45.30 -19.72 11.01
C ASN A 265 46.38 -18.73 11.50
N ARG A 266 46.42 -18.42 12.80
CA ARG A 266 47.47 -17.57 13.40
C ARG A 266 48.85 -18.25 13.41
N ILE A 267 48.88 -19.56 13.62
CA ILE A 267 50.13 -20.36 13.62
C ILE A 267 50.73 -20.46 12.20
N SER A 268 49.91 -20.35 11.15
CA SER A 268 50.37 -20.42 9.76
C SER A 268 51.09 -19.15 9.29
N SER A 269 51.01 -18.03 10.02
CA SER A 269 51.65 -16.75 9.68
C SER A 269 52.91 -16.40 10.49
N GLU A 270 53.23 -17.13 11.57
CA GLU A 270 54.40 -16.87 12.42
C GLU A 270 55.25 -18.16 12.57
N ASN A 271 56.59 -18.02 12.49
CA ASN A 271 57.56 -19.13 12.51
C ASN A 271 57.30 -20.18 13.61
N SER A 272 57.48 -21.45 13.22
CA SER A 272 57.01 -22.69 13.84
C SER A 272 57.73 -23.14 15.13
N GLU A 273 57.90 -22.28 16.14
CA GLU A 273 58.50 -22.66 17.43
C GLU A 273 57.73 -22.12 18.66
N ARG A 274 56.39 -22.02 18.60
CA ARG A 274 55.57 -21.83 19.82
C ARG A 274 55.01 -23.17 20.29
N GLU A 275 55.30 -23.54 21.56
CA GLU A 275 54.66 -24.65 22.24
C GLU A 275 53.13 -24.45 22.23
N ARG A 276 52.38 -25.52 21.93
CA ARG A 276 50.91 -25.49 21.87
C ARG A 276 50.36 -25.13 23.25
N ASP A 277 49.82 -23.93 23.40
CA ASP A 277 49.06 -23.60 24.59
C ASP A 277 47.66 -24.24 24.47
N VAL A 278 47.38 -25.23 25.30
CA VAL A 278 46.11 -25.97 25.34
C VAL A 278 44.92 -25.02 25.54
N TYR A 279 45.13 -23.84 26.13
CA TYR A 279 44.09 -22.83 26.34
C TYR A 279 43.71 -22.03 25.07
N GLU A 280 44.49 -22.11 23.98
CA GLU A 280 44.15 -21.48 22.71
C GLU A 280 43.06 -22.25 21.94
N GLU A 281 42.95 -23.57 22.16
CA GLU A 281 41.97 -24.45 21.49
C GLU A 281 40.69 -24.67 22.31
N LEU A 282 40.73 -24.47 23.63
CA LEU A 282 39.58 -24.64 24.51
C LEU A 282 38.80 -23.35 24.69
N LEU A 283 37.47 -23.45 24.83
CA LEU A 283 36.64 -22.33 25.26
C LEU A 283 36.91 -22.00 26.73
N THR A 284 37.06 -20.71 27.03
CA THR A 284 37.15 -20.18 28.40
C THR A 284 35.78 -20.11 29.04
N GLN A 285 35.74 -20.01 30.38
CA GLN A 285 34.47 -19.85 31.12
C GLN A 285 33.67 -18.64 30.60
N ALA A 286 34.33 -17.51 30.32
CA ALA A 286 33.67 -16.31 29.82
C ALA A 286 33.07 -16.49 28.42
N GLU A 287 33.76 -17.22 27.53
CA GLU A 287 33.23 -17.56 26.21
C GLU A 287 32.04 -18.53 26.30
N ILE A 288 32.11 -19.52 27.21
CA ILE A 288 30.99 -20.45 27.46
C ILE A 288 29.78 -19.67 27.99
N GLN A 289 29.96 -18.82 29.01
CA GLN A 289 28.88 -17.99 29.57
C GLN A 289 28.30 -17.02 28.54
N GLY A 290 29.15 -16.41 27.70
CA GLY A 290 28.71 -15.54 26.62
C GLY A 290 27.82 -16.26 25.59
N ASN A 291 28.15 -17.50 25.23
CA ASN A 291 27.35 -18.30 24.32
C ASN A 291 26.02 -18.75 24.96
N ILE A 292 26.00 -19.11 26.24
CA ILE A 292 24.77 -19.43 26.98
C ILE A 292 23.81 -18.23 26.97
N ASN A 293 24.32 -17.03 27.30
CA ASN A 293 23.51 -15.82 27.30
C ASN A 293 22.92 -15.51 25.92
N LYS A 294 23.69 -15.73 24.84
CA LYS A 294 23.20 -15.57 23.46
C LYS A 294 22.05 -16.54 23.16
N VAL A 295 22.24 -17.84 23.41
CA VAL A 295 21.22 -18.87 23.16
C VAL A 295 19.93 -18.58 23.92
N ASN A 296 20.04 -18.22 25.21
CA ASN A 296 18.88 -17.88 26.03
C ASN A 296 18.13 -16.67 25.51
N THR A 297 18.86 -15.65 25.04
CA THR A 297 18.23 -14.43 24.54
C THR A 297 17.51 -14.70 23.24
N ILE A 298 18.08 -15.51 22.35
CA ILE A 298 17.42 -15.95 21.10
C ILE A 298 16.16 -16.75 21.41
N SER A 299 16.21 -17.69 22.36
CA SER A 299 15.03 -18.45 22.77
C SER A 299 13.92 -17.55 23.35
N LYS A 300 14.27 -16.50 24.11
CA LYS A 300 13.29 -15.50 24.59
C LYS A 300 12.66 -14.70 23.45
N ILE A 301 13.44 -14.36 22.42
CA ILE A 301 12.93 -13.72 21.20
C ILE A 301 11.92 -14.63 20.50
N ASP A 302 12.25 -15.91 20.33
CA ASP A 302 11.36 -16.89 19.70
C ASP A 302 10.06 -17.04 20.48
N LEU A 303 10.15 -17.17 21.81
CA LEU A 303 8.99 -17.25 22.68
C LEU A 303 8.10 -16.01 22.59
N ALA A 304 8.69 -14.82 22.56
CA ALA A 304 7.95 -13.56 22.43
C ALA A 304 7.23 -13.46 21.07
N LEU A 305 7.87 -13.93 19.99
CA LEU A 305 7.26 -14.01 18.66
C LEU A 305 6.10 -15.00 18.61
N GLU A 306 6.22 -16.15 19.27
CA GLU A 306 5.15 -17.16 19.35
C GLU A 306 3.96 -16.69 20.18
N GLN A 307 4.21 -15.99 21.29
CA GLN A 307 3.17 -15.47 22.17
C GLN A 307 2.47 -14.22 21.64
N GLY A 308 3.04 -13.58 20.60
CA GLY A 308 2.50 -12.34 20.05
C GLY A 308 2.78 -11.10 20.91
N ASP A 309 3.83 -11.13 21.73
CA ASP A 309 4.15 -10.05 22.67
C ASP A 309 5.28 -9.15 22.14
N ALA A 310 4.88 -8.03 21.54
CA ALA A 310 5.80 -7.05 20.99
C ALA A 310 6.67 -6.36 22.07
N LEU A 311 6.18 -6.24 23.30
CA LEU A 311 6.93 -5.60 24.39
C LEU A 311 7.99 -6.56 24.95
N ALA A 312 7.62 -7.82 25.19
CA ALA A 312 8.57 -8.85 25.62
C ALA A 312 9.67 -9.08 24.55
N LEU A 313 9.30 -9.01 23.27
CA LEU A 313 10.26 -9.07 22.16
C LEU A 313 11.26 -7.91 22.24
N TYR A 314 10.77 -6.69 22.43
CA TYR A 314 11.64 -5.51 22.58
C TYR A 314 12.59 -5.65 23.78
N GLU A 315 12.09 -6.11 24.93
CA GLU A 315 12.92 -6.32 26.12
C GLU A 315 14.02 -7.37 25.87
N ALA A 316 13.70 -8.45 25.14
CA ALA A 316 14.68 -9.45 24.75
C ALA A 316 15.75 -8.86 23.80
N LEU A 317 15.34 -8.10 22.78
CA LEU A 317 16.24 -7.42 21.83
C LEU A 317 17.13 -6.36 22.51
N ALA A 318 16.62 -5.69 23.54
CA ALA A 318 17.36 -4.67 24.30
C ALA A 318 18.43 -5.26 25.22
N THR A 319 18.57 -6.58 25.31
CA THR A 319 19.55 -7.23 26.18
C THR A 319 20.98 -6.94 25.70
N PRO A 320 21.89 -6.46 26.58
CA PRO A 320 23.28 -6.14 26.21
C PRO A 320 24.06 -7.29 25.58
N ALA A 321 23.67 -8.55 25.88
CA ALA A 321 24.28 -9.75 25.31
C ALA A 321 24.21 -9.83 23.78
N LEU A 322 23.18 -9.22 23.16
CA LEU A 322 23.04 -9.16 21.70
C LEU A 322 23.85 -8.01 21.09
N GLY A 323 24.00 -6.90 21.81
CA GLY A 323 24.72 -5.72 21.33
C GLY A 323 24.12 -5.11 20.06
N LEU A 324 22.79 -5.12 19.94
CA LEU A 324 22.07 -4.50 18.82
C LEU A 324 22.12 -2.97 18.93
N GLN A 325 22.20 -2.29 17.80
CA GLN A 325 22.25 -0.83 17.70
C GLN A 325 20.93 -0.28 17.13
N GLY A 326 20.59 0.96 17.50
CA GLY A 326 19.45 1.68 16.94
C GLY A 326 18.07 1.20 17.42
N LEU A 327 18.00 0.47 18.53
CA LEU A 327 16.73 -0.02 19.06
C LEU A 327 15.89 1.12 19.68
N LEU A 328 14.70 1.36 19.14
CA LEU A 328 13.78 2.42 19.55
C LEU A 328 12.51 1.80 20.15
N ARG A 329 12.17 2.20 21.38
CA ARG A 329 11.00 1.64 22.10
C ARG A 329 9.68 1.87 21.36
N GLU A 330 9.56 3.00 20.68
CA GLU A 330 8.36 3.37 19.90
C GLU A 330 8.11 2.45 18.70
N ASN A 331 9.15 1.72 18.26
CA ASN A 331 9.08 0.83 17.09
C ASN A 331 8.85 -0.63 17.46
N CYS A 332 8.40 -0.95 18.68
CA CYS A 332 8.18 -2.32 19.14
C CYS A 332 7.28 -3.14 18.20
N ASP A 333 6.15 -2.57 17.76
CA ASP A 333 5.23 -3.22 16.82
C ASP A 333 5.84 -3.43 15.43
N TRP A 334 6.75 -2.53 15.02
CA TRP A 334 7.47 -2.65 13.75
C TRP A 334 8.49 -3.78 13.80
N TYR A 335 9.24 -3.90 14.90
CA TYR A 335 10.15 -5.03 15.12
C TYR A 335 9.39 -6.35 15.11
N PHE A 336 8.27 -6.41 15.82
CA PHE A 336 7.43 -7.60 15.87
C PHE A 336 6.97 -8.05 14.48
N LYS A 337 6.41 -7.13 13.68
CA LYS A 337 5.98 -7.44 12.31
C LYS A 337 7.14 -7.84 11.41
N GLN A 338 8.27 -7.14 11.51
CA GLN A 338 9.45 -7.42 10.69
C GLN A 338 10.00 -8.82 10.99
N PHE A 339 10.20 -9.17 12.26
CA PHE A 339 10.75 -10.47 12.63
C PHE A 339 9.79 -11.63 12.36
N LEU A 340 8.48 -11.43 12.44
CA LEU A 340 7.52 -12.43 11.96
C LEU A 340 7.66 -12.67 10.45
N SER A 341 7.79 -11.60 9.66
CA SER A 341 8.01 -11.70 8.22
C SER A 341 9.34 -12.39 7.91
N ASP A 342 10.43 -12.00 8.57
CA ASP A 342 11.77 -12.57 8.36
C ASP A 342 11.78 -14.07 8.68
N ARG A 343 11.10 -14.47 9.76
CA ARG A 343 10.95 -15.88 10.14
C ARG A 343 10.15 -16.67 9.09
N GLN A 344 9.05 -16.11 8.60
CA GLN A 344 8.25 -16.74 7.55
C GLN A 344 9.06 -16.92 6.26
N GLN A 345 9.79 -15.88 5.83
CA GLN A 345 10.64 -15.95 4.63
C GLN A 345 11.74 -17.01 4.76
N LYS A 346 12.37 -17.13 5.94
CA LYS A 346 13.37 -18.19 6.18
C LYS A 346 12.77 -19.59 6.15
N GLN A 347 11.57 -19.76 6.70
CA GLN A 347 10.85 -21.02 6.67
C GLN A 347 10.48 -21.43 5.22
N GLU A 348 10.03 -20.47 4.41
CA GLU A 348 9.74 -20.68 2.99
C GLU A 348 11.00 -20.98 2.18
N ALA A 349 12.14 -20.40 2.55
CA ALA A 349 13.45 -20.68 1.94
C ALA A 349 14.07 -22.03 2.37
N GLY A 350 13.43 -22.77 3.28
CA GLY A 350 13.96 -24.03 3.83
C GLY A 350 15.20 -23.87 4.70
N ILE A 351 15.46 -22.65 5.18
CA ILE A 351 16.54 -22.32 6.12
C ILE A 351 16.01 -22.50 7.55
N ALA A 352 16.87 -22.91 8.50
CA ALA A 352 16.48 -23.00 9.91
C ALA A 352 15.80 -21.70 10.37
N SER A 353 14.67 -21.82 11.07
CA SER A 353 13.81 -20.70 11.49
C SER A 353 14.43 -19.79 12.55
N ILE A 354 15.65 -20.11 13.01
CA ILE A 354 16.35 -19.40 14.08
C ILE A 354 17.02 -18.15 13.49
N LEU A 355 16.67 -16.97 14.00
CA LEU A 355 17.27 -15.70 13.62
C LEU A 355 18.64 -15.55 14.31
N GLN A 356 19.69 -15.38 13.51
CA GLN A 356 21.03 -15.08 14.00
C GLN A 356 21.16 -13.59 14.34
N LYS A 357 22.21 -13.22 15.07
CA LYS A 357 22.44 -11.84 15.49
C LYS A 357 22.46 -10.85 14.31
N GLU A 358 23.05 -11.25 13.19
CA GLU A 358 23.14 -10.44 11.97
C GLU A 358 21.75 -10.21 11.37
N ASP A 359 20.89 -11.23 11.36
CA ASP A 359 19.49 -11.12 10.94
C ASP A 359 18.72 -10.18 11.86
N LEU A 360 18.97 -10.26 13.17
CA LEU A 360 18.33 -9.40 14.16
C LEU A 360 18.70 -7.93 13.93
N GLN A 361 19.97 -7.61 13.65
CA GLN A 361 20.35 -6.23 13.35
C GLN A 361 19.72 -5.73 12.04
N LEU A 362 19.75 -6.55 10.98
CA LEU A 362 19.12 -6.20 9.70
C LEU A 362 17.62 -5.97 9.84
N GLY A 363 16.93 -6.80 10.64
CA GLY A 363 15.52 -6.64 10.95
C GLY A 363 15.22 -5.38 11.77
N VAL A 364 16.05 -5.05 12.78
CA VAL A 364 15.92 -3.77 13.51
C VAL A 364 16.07 -2.58 12.56
N ASP A 365 17.08 -2.59 11.71
CA ASP A 365 17.33 -1.50 10.76
C ASP A 365 16.19 -1.38 9.73
N ALA A 366 15.68 -2.51 9.22
CA ALA A 366 14.56 -2.54 8.29
C ALA A 366 13.26 -2.02 8.93
N ALA A 367 12.95 -2.47 10.14
CA ALA A 367 11.78 -2.01 10.89
C ALA A 367 11.86 -0.51 11.21
N ASN A 368 13.04 -0.01 11.60
CA ASN A 368 13.24 1.43 11.82
C ASN A 368 13.03 2.24 10.55
N ARG A 369 13.58 1.81 9.41
CA ARG A 369 13.35 2.46 8.11
C ARG A 369 11.88 2.44 7.73
N ALA A 370 11.19 1.32 7.91
CA ALA A 370 9.77 1.19 7.61
C ALA A 370 8.91 2.10 8.49
N ALA A 371 9.21 2.19 9.79
CA ALA A 371 8.54 3.08 10.72
C ALA A 371 8.73 4.55 10.33
N GLN A 372 9.96 4.94 10.00
CA GLN A 372 10.28 6.30 9.55
C GLN A 372 9.56 6.65 8.23
N GLN A 373 9.58 5.75 7.25
CA GLN A 373 8.86 5.93 5.98
C GLN A 373 7.36 6.08 6.20
N TYR A 374 6.78 5.28 7.11
CA TYR A 374 5.37 5.39 7.46
C TYR A 374 5.04 6.75 8.08
N GLN A 375 5.88 7.25 8.99
CA GLN A 375 5.72 8.59 9.59
C GLN A 375 5.83 9.71 8.55
N GLN A 376 6.83 9.65 7.67
CA GLN A 376 7.01 10.60 6.57
C GLN A 376 5.79 10.62 5.65
N ARG A 377 5.25 9.44 5.32
CA ARG A 377 4.03 9.31 4.51
C ARG A 377 2.80 9.93 5.16
N LEU A 378 2.60 9.70 6.47
CA LEU A 378 1.50 10.36 7.19
C LEU A 378 1.65 11.89 7.22
N ALA A 379 2.88 12.38 7.39
CA ALA A 379 3.15 13.81 7.32
C ALA A 379 2.87 14.37 5.93
N ALA A 380 3.27 13.68 4.87
CA ALA A 380 3.00 14.06 3.49
C ALA A 380 1.49 14.10 3.18
N VAL A 381 0.73 13.07 3.56
CA VAL A 381 -0.74 13.03 3.43
C VAL A 381 -1.41 14.19 4.15
N THR A 382 -0.89 14.58 5.32
CA THR A 382 -1.39 15.74 6.07
C THR A 382 -1.14 17.04 5.30
N ARG A 383 0.05 17.20 4.70
CA ARG A 383 0.39 18.37 3.86
C ARG A 383 -0.48 18.43 2.60
N ILE A 384 -0.68 17.30 1.91
CA ILE A 384 -1.55 17.19 0.73
C ILE A 384 -2.99 17.60 1.07
N ASN A 385 -3.56 17.05 2.15
CA ASN A 385 -4.91 17.43 2.58
C ASN A 385 -5.03 18.92 2.92
N ALA A 386 -3.99 19.51 3.52
CA ALA A 386 -3.96 20.94 3.78
C ALA A 386 -3.87 21.76 2.48
N ALA A 387 -3.06 21.34 1.50
CA ALA A 387 -2.95 21.96 0.19
C ALA A 387 -4.30 21.94 -0.56
N ILE A 388 -4.97 20.80 -0.59
CA ILE A 388 -6.30 20.64 -1.20
C ILE A 388 -7.29 21.63 -0.58
N ARG A 389 -7.32 21.76 0.75
CA ARG A 389 -8.22 22.70 1.45
C ARG A 389 -7.96 24.17 1.12
N MET A 390 -6.70 24.55 0.86
CA MET A 390 -6.38 25.92 0.51
C MET A 390 -6.82 26.29 -0.91
N GLY A 391 -7.08 25.30 -1.78
CA GLY A 391 -7.50 25.55 -3.15
C GLY A 391 -6.34 25.86 -4.11
N ASP A 392 -5.09 25.65 -3.70
CA ASP A 392 -3.89 25.98 -4.49
C ASP A 392 -3.44 24.76 -5.29
N ALA A 393 -3.71 24.77 -6.60
CA ALA A 393 -3.42 23.65 -7.49
C ALA A 393 -1.93 23.32 -7.61
N GLU A 394 -1.07 24.34 -7.70
CA GLU A 394 0.38 24.17 -7.82
C GLU A 394 0.95 23.57 -6.53
N LYS A 395 0.46 24.05 -5.37
CA LYS A 395 0.90 23.52 -4.09
C LYS A 395 0.42 22.09 -3.84
N THR A 396 -0.84 21.79 -4.17
CA THR A 396 -1.37 20.42 -4.09
C THR A 396 -0.55 19.48 -4.96
N MET A 397 -0.20 19.94 -6.15
CA MET A 397 0.64 19.17 -7.06
C MET A 397 2.04 18.92 -6.52
N ALA A 398 2.71 19.96 -6.01
CA ALA A 398 4.04 19.84 -5.44
C ALA A 398 4.08 18.87 -4.24
N GLU A 399 3.06 18.88 -3.39
CA GLU A 399 2.98 17.96 -2.25
C GLU A 399 2.68 16.51 -2.69
N MET A 400 1.90 16.29 -3.75
CA MET A 400 1.66 14.95 -4.30
C MET A 400 2.89 14.36 -5.00
N MET A 401 3.71 15.21 -5.65
CA MET A 401 4.97 14.79 -6.26
C MET A 401 6.07 14.45 -5.24
N ASN A 402 5.85 14.75 -3.95
CA ASN A 402 6.82 14.44 -2.92
C ASN A 402 6.98 12.91 -2.78
N PRO A 403 8.19 12.35 -2.94
CA PRO A 403 8.40 10.90 -2.85
C PRO A 403 8.04 10.32 -1.47
N GLU A 404 8.05 11.12 -0.41
CA GLU A 404 7.59 10.72 0.93
C GLU A 404 6.10 10.32 0.94
N ALA A 405 5.29 10.88 0.03
CA ALA A 405 3.87 10.57 -0.06
C ALA A 405 3.60 9.16 -0.57
N GLN A 406 4.56 8.53 -1.28
CA GLN A 406 4.41 7.18 -1.87
C GLN A 406 3.17 7.04 -2.76
N LEU A 407 2.79 8.11 -3.47
CA LEU A 407 1.66 8.12 -4.40
C LEU A 407 2.08 7.63 -5.79
N PRO A 408 1.11 7.17 -6.62
CA PRO A 408 1.34 6.85 -8.03
C PRO A 408 1.90 8.03 -8.84
N GLU A 409 2.29 7.79 -10.09
CA GLU A 409 2.80 8.84 -10.98
C GLU A 409 1.79 9.99 -11.12
N VAL A 410 2.28 11.24 -11.02
CA VAL A 410 1.47 12.46 -11.06
C VAL A 410 2.04 13.41 -12.12
N TYR A 411 1.18 14.05 -12.92
CA TYR A 411 1.62 14.83 -14.09
C TYR A 411 1.43 16.34 -13.96
N ALA A 412 2.54 17.10 -13.91
CA ALA A 412 2.55 18.55 -13.58
C ALA A 412 1.49 19.39 -14.29
N PHE A 413 1.27 19.12 -15.58
CA PHE A 413 0.31 19.88 -16.40
C PHE A 413 -1.15 19.77 -15.93
N ALA A 414 -1.50 18.73 -15.16
CA ALA A 414 -2.86 18.46 -14.71
C ALA A 414 -3.15 18.95 -13.28
N ALA A 415 -2.35 19.90 -12.75
CA ALA A 415 -2.50 20.43 -11.39
C ALA A 415 -3.94 20.87 -11.06
N ASN A 416 -4.59 21.60 -11.98
CA ASN A 416 -5.97 22.07 -11.81
C ASN A 416 -6.98 20.92 -11.74
N LEU A 417 -6.79 19.86 -12.55
CA LEU A 417 -7.64 18.67 -12.54
C LEU A 417 -7.54 17.97 -11.17
N TYR A 418 -6.32 17.69 -10.71
CA TYR A 418 -6.14 17.04 -9.40
C TYR A 418 -6.75 17.87 -8.27
N GLN A 419 -6.49 19.18 -8.25
CA GLN A 419 -6.99 20.06 -7.20
C GLN A 419 -8.53 20.06 -7.12
N LYS A 420 -9.21 20.17 -8.27
CA LYS A 420 -10.67 20.25 -8.33
C LYS A 420 -11.33 18.92 -7.94
N GLU A 421 -10.83 17.81 -8.48
CA GLU A 421 -11.40 16.48 -8.24
C GLU A 421 -11.10 15.99 -6.82
N LEU A 422 -9.87 16.16 -6.32
CA LEU A 422 -9.52 15.80 -4.95
C LEU A 422 -10.24 16.68 -3.92
N ALA A 423 -10.48 17.96 -4.20
CA ALA A 423 -11.29 18.80 -3.32
C ALA A 423 -12.75 18.31 -3.25
N THR A 424 -13.30 17.86 -4.37
CA THR A 424 -14.66 17.28 -4.40
C THR A 424 -14.73 16.00 -3.56
N LEU A 425 -13.73 15.11 -3.70
CA LEU A 425 -13.62 13.91 -2.87
C LEU A 425 -13.44 14.25 -1.37
N GLN A 426 -12.61 15.23 -1.06
CA GLN A 426 -12.38 15.66 0.32
C GLN A 426 -13.64 16.23 0.98
N GLN A 427 -14.50 16.92 0.22
CA GLN A 427 -15.78 17.43 0.72
C GLN A 427 -16.80 16.31 0.99
N GLN A 428 -16.70 15.20 0.27
CA GLN A 428 -17.57 14.02 0.46
C GLN A 428 -17.06 13.10 1.58
N SER A 429 -15.80 13.22 1.98
CA SER A 429 -15.23 12.48 3.11
C SER A 429 -15.84 12.93 4.45
N HIS A 430 -16.11 11.95 5.30
CA HIS A 430 -16.69 12.13 6.64
C HIS A 430 -15.80 12.97 7.56
N ASP A 431 -14.47 12.81 7.46
CA ASP A 431 -13.49 13.49 8.31
C ASP A 431 -12.91 14.75 7.65
N GLY A 432 -13.40 15.14 6.46
CA GLY A 432 -12.86 16.26 5.68
C GLY A 432 -11.38 16.10 5.31
N ASN A 433 -10.88 14.86 5.34
CA ASN A 433 -9.54 14.45 4.96
C ASN A 433 -9.61 13.16 4.15
N LEU A 434 -8.71 13.03 3.18
CA LEU A 434 -8.49 11.82 2.42
C LEU A 434 -7.36 11.02 3.07
N THR A 435 -7.60 9.74 3.31
CA THR A 435 -6.58 8.79 3.76
C THR A 435 -5.56 8.54 2.65
N HIS A 436 -4.40 7.96 3.01
CA HIS A 436 -3.40 7.58 2.01
C HIS A 436 -3.99 6.64 0.94
N ALA A 437 -4.80 5.66 1.35
CA ALA A 437 -5.39 4.69 0.43
C ALA A 437 -6.34 5.35 -0.57
N GLU A 438 -7.20 6.26 -0.10
CA GLU A 438 -8.10 7.03 -0.96
C GLU A 438 -7.32 7.94 -1.91
N LEU A 439 -6.27 8.62 -1.42
CA LEU A 439 -5.39 9.44 -2.27
C LEU A 439 -4.68 8.60 -3.32
N SER A 440 -4.16 7.43 -2.98
CA SER A 440 -3.48 6.56 -3.95
C SER A 440 -4.42 6.18 -5.10
N VAL A 441 -5.63 5.70 -4.79
CA VAL A 441 -6.61 5.30 -5.81
C VAL A 441 -7.06 6.51 -6.64
N ALA A 442 -7.41 7.62 -5.98
CA ALA A 442 -7.85 8.83 -6.66
C ALA A 442 -6.77 9.38 -7.60
N VAL A 443 -5.52 9.48 -7.13
CA VAL A 443 -4.40 9.96 -7.94
C VAL A 443 -4.13 9.02 -9.12
N GLU A 444 -4.20 7.70 -8.93
CA GLU A 444 -4.03 6.73 -10.02
C GLU A 444 -5.07 6.93 -11.14
N MET A 445 -6.35 7.03 -10.76
CA MET A 445 -7.45 7.27 -11.70
C MET A 445 -7.32 8.63 -12.39
N LEU A 446 -7.07 9.69 -11.62
CA LEU A 446 -6.93 11.05 -12.15
C LEU A 446 -5.71 11.21 -13.06
N SER A 447 -4.62 10.51 -12.77
CA SER A 447 -3.44 10.46 -13.64
C SER A 447 -3.76 9.82 -14.98
N SER A 448 -4.59 8.77 -15.01
CA SER A 448 -5.06 8.24 -16.28
C SER A 448 -5.95 9.23 -17.04
N VAL A 449 -6.88 9.92 -16.36
CA VAL A 449 -7.70 10.98 -16.96
C VAL A 449 -6.84 12.12 -17.51
N ALA A 450 -5.76 12.49 -16.83
CA ALA A 450 -4.80 13.48 -17.31
C ALA A 450 -4.11 13.02 -18.60
N VAL A 451 -3.71 11.73 -18.68
CA VAL A 451 -3.12 11.15 -19.90
C VAL A 451 -4.14 11.10 -21.03
N ILE A 452 -5.40 10.75 -20.77
CA ILE A 452 -6.48 10.79 -21.76
C ILE A 452 -6.66 12.20 -22.31
N ASN A 453 -6.74 13.21 -21.44
CA ASN A 453 -6.85 14.61 -21.85
C ASN A 453 -5.71 15.02 -22.78
N ARG A 454 -4.46 14.74 -22.40
CA ARG A 454 -3.29 15.05 -23.21
C ARG A 454 -3.30 14.31 -24.56
N ALA A 455 -3.73 13.05 -24.56
CA ALA A 455 -3.82 12.25 -25.78
C ALA A 455 -4.93 12.75 -26.72
N LEU A 456 -6.06 13.21 -26.19
CA LEU A 456 -7.12 13.87 -26.97
C LEU A 456 -6.63 15.18 -27.58
N ASP A 457 -5.88 16.00 -26.83
CA ASP A 457 -5.30 17.25 -27.34
C ASP A 457 -4.29 17.00 -28.47
N SER A 458 -3.53 15.90 -28.42
CA SER A 458 -2.59 15.53 -29.47
C SER A 458 -3.20 14.68 -30.60
N GLY A 459 -4.47 14.27 -30.49
CA GLY A 459 -5.13 13.34 -31.43
C GLY A 459 -4.57 11.91 -31.40
N ASP A 460 -3.93 11.48 -30.31
CA ASP A 460 -3.38 10.14 -30.17
C ASP A 460 -4.45 9.12 -29.73
N VAL A 461 -5.19 8.63 -30.73
CA VAL A 461 -6.24 7.61 -30.60
C VAL A 461 -5.74 6.35 -29.87
N SER A 462 -4.48 5.94 -30.10
CA SER A 462 -3.93 4.71 -29.55
C SER A 462 -3.75 4.79 -28.03
N THR A 463 -3.26 5.93 -27.54
CA THR A 463 -3.09 6.19 -26.12
C THR A 463 -4.43 6.38 -25.43
N VAL A 464 -5.39 7.07 -26.07
CA VAL A 464 -6.76 7.21 -25.53
C VAL A 464 -7.37 5.83 -25.30
N TRP A 465 -7.36 4.96 -26.31
CA TRP A 465 -7.91 3.61 -26.17
C TRP A 465 -7.21 2.80 -25.08
N LYS A 466 -5.87 2.80 -25.07
CA LYS A 466 -5.08 2.08 -24.07
C LYS A 466 -5.45 2.48 -22.64
N GLN A 467 -5.73 3.77 -22.40
CA GLN A 467 -6.17 4.22 -21.09
C GLN A 467 -7.63 3.83 -20.82
N LEU A 468 -8.56 4.04 -21.75
CA LEU A 468 -9.97 3.65 -21.56
C LEU A 468 -10.13 2.15 -21.25
N SER A 469 -9.36 1.28 -21.90
CA SER A 469 -9.39 -0.16 -21.67
C SER A 469 -8.63 -0.60 -20.41
N ASN A 470 -7.90 0.30 -19.74
CA ASN A 470 -7.09 -0.05 -18.57
C ASN A 470 -7.97 -0.09 -17.31
N PRO A 471 -8.02 -1.21 -16.57
CA PRO A 471 -8.80 -1.33 -15.33
C PRO A 471 -8.48 -0.27 -14.27
N VAL A 472 -7.25 0.26 -14.29
CA VAL A 472 -6.78 1.32 -13.38
C VAL A 472 -7.61 2.61 -13.50
N THR A 473 -8.22 2.86 -14.66
CA THR A 473 -9.10 4.03 -14.83
C THR A 473 -10.39 3.94 -14.06
N GLY A 474 -10.76 2.74 -13.61
CA GLY A 474 -12.01 2.48 -12.90
C GLY A 474 -13.26 2.69 -13.74
N LEU A 475 -13.15 2.84 -15.07
CA LEU A 475 -14.32 2.97 -15.94
C LEU A 475 -15.12 1.67 -15.99
N THR A 476 -16.44 1.80 -16.04
CA THR A 476 -17.37 0.68 -16.16
C THR A 476 -17.95 0.61 -17.57
N ASN A 477 -18.32 -0.60 -18.01
CA ASN A 477 -18.97 -0.86 -19.29
C ASN A 477 -18.11 -0.50 -20.53
N VAL A 478 -16.79 -0.52 -20.46
CA VAL A 478 -15.96 -0.27 -21.65
C VAL A 478 -15.96 -1.52 -22.55
N GLU A 479 -16.53 -1.38 -23.74
CA GLU A 479 -16.63 -2.44 -24.77
C GLU A 479 -15.66 -2.20 -25.94
N ASP A 480 -14.82 -3.19 -26.26
CA ASP A 480 -13.79 -3.11 -27.32
C ASP A 480 -14.34 -2.76 -28.71
N GLU A 481 -15.53 -3.27 -29.02
CA GLU A 481 -16.23 -3.10 -30.30
C GLU A 481 -16.63 -1.63 -30.56
N ASN A 482 -16.83 -0.85 -29.49
CA ASN A 482 -17.26 0.54 -29.54
C ASN A 482 -16.09 1.54 -29.44
N SER A 483 -14.84 1.04 -29.41
CA SER A 483 -13.62 1.84 -29.22
C SER A 483 -13.56 3.12 -30.04
N GLN A 484 -13.78 3.03 -31.37
CA GLN A 484 -13.76 4.21 -32.25
C GLN A 484 -14.86 5.22 -31.92
N ARG A 485 -16.08 4.74 -31.60
CA ARG A 485 -17.21 5.63 -31.27
C ARG A 485 -16.95 6.40 -29.98
N TYR A 486 -16.36 5.77 -28.96
CA TYR A 486 -15.96 6.48 -27.74
C TYR A 486 -14.97 7.59 -28.05
N ILE A 487 -13.95 7.29 -28.85
CA ILE A 487 -12.87 8.24 -29.14
C ILE A 487 -13.40 9.44 -29.93
N ASP A 488 -14.23 9.20 -30.95
CA ASP A 488 -14.85 10.26 -31.75
C ASP A 488 -15.73 11.18 -30.88
N ASP A 489 -16.54 10.61 -29.99
CA ASP A 489 -17.39 11.39 -29.10
C ASP A 489 -16.60 12.12 -28.01
N LEU A 490 -15.53 11.52 -27.48
CA LEU A 490 -14.63 12.19 -26.53
C LEU A 490 -13.86 13.34 -27.21
N MET A 491 -13.44 13.19 -28.47
CA MET A 491 -12.82 14.29 -29.23
C MET A 491 -13.80 15.46 -29.43
N LYS A 492 -15.07 15.17 -29.78
CA LYS A 492 -16.12 16.20 -29.87
C LYS A 492 -16.36 16.87 -28.52
N LEU A 493 -16.44 16.08 -27.45
CA LEU A 493 -16.65 16.59 -26.09
C LEU A 493 -15.50 17.49 -25.65
N LYS A 494 -14.25 17.07 -25.90
CA LYS A 494 -13.06 17.88 -25.61
C LYS A 494 -13.05 19.19 -26.41
N ALA A 495 -13.44 19.16 -27.68
CA ALA A 495 -13.57 20.37 -28.49
C ALA A 495 -14.67 21.32 -27.97
N GLN A 496 -15.78 20.79 -27.45
CA GLN A 496 -16.83 21.58 -26.80
C GLN A 496 -16.32 22.22 -25.50
N MET A 497 -15.61 21.47 -24.66
CA MET A 497 -15.05 21.98 -23.41
C MET A 497 -14.04 23.11 -23.64
N HIS A 498 -13.20 22.99 -24.67
CA HIS A 498 -12.29 24.06 -25.10
C HIS A 498 -13.04 25.33 -25.52
N ALA A 499 -14.22 25.20 -26.15
CA ALA A 499 -15.04 26.35 -26.52
C ALA A 499 -15.68 27.05 -25.29
N GLU A 500 -15.82 26.35 -24.17
CA GLU A 500 -16.33 26.86 -22.89
C GLU A 500 -15.22 27.31 -21.92
N GLU A 501 -13.97 27.44 -22.41
CA GLU A 501 -12.77 27.77 -21.61
C GLU A 501 -12.44 26.75 -20.51
N ASN A 502 -12.95 25.51 -20.60
CA ASN A 502 -12.60 24.41 -19.69
C ASN A 502 -11.43 23.59 -20.25
N GLU A 503 -10.32 23.57 -19.53
CA GLU A 503 -9.08 22.91 -19.97
C GLU A 503 -9.16 21.38 -19.95
N PHE A 504 -9.92 20.77 -19.02
CA PHE A 504 -9.94 19.32 -18.81
C PHE A 504 -11.36 18.74 -18.88
N ILE A 505 -11.49 17.57 -19.52
CA ILE A 505 -12.62 16.67 -19.27
C ILE A 505 -12.37 15.87 -17.99
N THR A 506 -13.41 15.68 -17.18
CA THR A 506 -13.33 14.95 -15.90
C THR A 506 -13.55 13.45 -16.08
N TRP A 507 -13.32 12.67 -15.03
CA TRP A 507 -13.64 11.23 -15.04
C TRP A 507 -15.14 10.99 -15.31
N ASN A 508 -16.01 11.78 -14.68
CA ASN A 508 -17.47 11.66 -14.84
C ASN A 508 -17.91 11.93 -16.29
N ASP A 509 -17.24 12.87 -16.96
CA ASP A 509 -17.50 13.17 -18.37
C ASP A 509 -17.15 11.99 -19.28
N ILE A 510 -16.03 11.32 -18.99
CA ILE A 510 -15.56 10.14 -19.72
C ILE A 510 -16.52 8.97 -19.50
N GLN A 511 -16.88 8.67 -18.24
CA GLN A 511 -17.83 7.59 -17.92
C GLN A 511 -19.19 7.84 -18.59
N SER A 512 -19.70 9.08 -18.50
CA SER A 512 -20.96 9.47 -19.16
C SER A 512 -20.89 9.33 -20.69
N CYS A 513 -19.71 9.56 -21.29
CA CYS A 513 -19.49 9.35 -22.71
C CYS A 513 -19.57 7.85 -23.08
N VAL A 514 -18.90 6.99 -22.31
CA VAL A 514 -18.93 5.53 -22.51
C VAL A 514 -20.38 5.02 -22.40
N ASP A 515 -21.06 5.35 -21.31
CA ASP A 515 -22.44 4.88 -21.08
C ASP A 515 -23.41 5.37 -22.15
N ARG A 516 -23.27 6.62 -22.62
CA ARG A 516 -24.09 7.18 -23.70
C ARG A 516 -23.84 6.47 -25.03
N VAL A 517 -22.58 6.19 -25.37
CA VAL A 517 -22.23 5.48 -26.62
C VAL A 517 -22.78 4.05 -26.58
N ASN A 518 -22.63 3.34 -25.45
CA ASN A 518 -23.17 1.99 -25.31
C ASN A 518 -24.68 1.96 -25.39
N LEU A 519 -25.35 2.89 -24.72
CA LEU A 519 -26.80 3.01 -24.81
C LEU A 519 -27.24 3.25 -26.25
N ALA A 520 -26.54 4.12 -27.00
CA ALA A 520 -26.85 4.39 -28.39
C ALA A 520 -26.64 3.15 -29.28
N VAL A 521 -25.53 2.42 -29.11
CA VAL A 521 -25.24 1.17 -29.83
C VAL A 521 -26.29 0.10 -29.53
N HIS A 522 -26.63 -0.06 -28.26
CA HIS A 522 -27.64 -1.02 -27.82
C HIS A 522 -29.03 -0.66 -28.40
N GLU A 523 -29.43 0.61 -28.35
CA GLU A 523 -30.68 1.07 -28.98
C GLU A 523 -30.70 0.86 -30.50
N GLU A 524 -29.57 1.04 -31.18
CA GLU A 524 -29.44 0.76 -32.62
C GLU A 524 -29.59 -0.74 -32.90
N HIS A 525 -28.98 -1.61 -32.09
CA HIS A 525 -29.09 -3.06 -32.22
C HIS A 525 -30.52 -3.56 -31.98
N GLU A 526 -31.15 -3.13 -30.88
CA GLU A 526 -32.54 -3.45 -30.55
C GLU A 526 -33.50 -2.99 -31.66
N ARG A 527 -33.20 -1.84 -32.29
CA ARG A 527 -33.99 -1.36 -33.44
C ARG A 527 -33.84 -2.26 -34.66
N ILE A 528 -32.64 -2.75 -34.95
CA ILE A 528 -32.40 -3.72 -36.04
C ILE A 528 -33.17 -5.02 -35.78
N LEU A 529 -33.11 -5.54 -34.56
CA LEU A 529 -33.86 -6.75 -34.17
C LEU A 529 -35.38 -6.54 -34.31
N ALA A 530 -35.90 -5.40 -33.86
CA ALA A 530 -37.32 -5.08 -33.99
C ALA A 530 -37.75 -5.01 -35.47
N ILE A 531 -36.95 -4.39 -36.34
CA ILE A 531 -37.20 -4.37 -37.79
C ILE A 531 -37.18 -5.79 -38.38
N GLY A 532 -36.25 -6.63 -37.94
CA GLY A 532 -36.19 -8.05 -38.33
C GLY A 532 -37.47 -8.80 -37.96
N LEU A 533 -37.92 -8.68 -36.71
CA LEU A 533 -39.15 -9.30 -36.21
C LEU A 533 -40.40 -8.82 -36.96
N ILE A 534 -40.46 -7.52 -37.31
CA ILE A 534 -41.54 -6.99 -38.15
C ILE A 534 -41.54 -7.67 -39.51
N ASN A 535 -40.38 -7.78 -40.17
CA ASN A 535 -40.27 -8.42 -41.48
C ASN A 535 -40.61 -9.92 -41.43
N GLU A 536 -40.22 -10.63 -40.37
CA GLU A 536 -40.57 -12.03 -40.16
C GLU A 536 -42.08 -12.21 -39.96
N ALA A 537 -42.69 -11.38 -39.09
CA ALA A 537 -44.13 -11.41 -38.88
C ALA A 537 -44.93 -11.11 -40.16
N LEU A 538 -44.43 -10.19 -40.99
CA LEU A 538 -45.01 -9.90 -42.30
C LEU A 538 -44.96 -11.13 -43.24
N ASP A 539 -43.86 -11.88 -43.25
CA ASP A 539 -43.70 -13.07 -44.08
C ASP A 539 -44.58 -14.24 -43.64
N GLU A 540 -44.79 -14.39 -42.34
CA GLU A 540 -45.70 -15.40 -41.79
C GLU A 540 -47.18 -15.13 -42.13
N GLY A 541 -47.55 -13.88 -42.42
CA GLY A 541 -48.90 -13.49 -42.78
C GLY A 541 -49.89 -13.40 -41.60
N ASP A 542 -49.42 -13.46 -40.36
CA ASP A 542 -50.27 -13.36 -39.17
C ASP A 542 -50.43 -11.91 -38.69
N THR A 543 -51.62 -11.35 -38.95
CA THR A 543 -52.00 -9.99 -38.53
C THR A 543 -51.77 -9.68 -37.05
N LYS A 544 -51.92 -10.65 -36.15
CA LYS A 544 -51.72 -10.44 -34.71
C LYS A 544 -50.24 -10.33 -34.39
N LYS A 545 -49.40 -11.19 -34.98
CA LYS A 545 -47.95 -11.13 -34.80
C LYS A 545 -47.37 -9.87 -35.41
N THR A 546 -47.85 -9.44 -36.57
CA THR A 546 -47.42 -8.19 -37.20
C THR A 546 -47.78 -6.99 -36.34
N LEU A 547 -48.98 -6.93 -35.78
CA LEU A 547 -49.33 -5.87 -34.84
C LEU A 547 -48.41 -5.89 -33.61
N GLN A 548 -48.16 -7.06 -33.02
CA GLN A 548 -47.25 -7.19 -31.87
C GLN A 548 -45.84 -6.71 -32.21
N ALA A 549 -45.31 -7.06 -33.39
CA ALA A 549 -44.00 -6.65 -33.85
C ALA A 549 -43.93 -5.13 -34.11
N LEU A 550 -44.96 -4.53 -34.72
CA LEU A 550 -45.05 -3.08 -34.94
C LEU A 550 -45.17 -2.29 -33.62
N GLN A 551 -45.66 -2.92 -32.55
CA GLN A 551 -45.79 -2.31 -31.22
C GLN A 551 -44.53 -2.46 -30.35
N ILE A 552 -43.47 -3.10 -30.85
CA ILE A 552 -42.20 -3.21 -30.13
C ILE A 552 -41.62 -1.80 -29.91
N PRO A 553 -41.42 -1.35 -28.65
CA PRO A 553 -40.96 0.01 -28.36
C PRO A 553 -39.61 0.37 -29.00
N ALA A 554 -38.71 -0.60 -29.15
CA ALA A 554 -37.39 -0.40 -29.75
C ALA A 554 -37.44 0.08 -31.21
N ALA A 555 -38.50 -0.27 -31.95
CA ALA A 555 -38.69 0.22 -33.31
C ALA A 555 -38.99 1.73 -33.35
N LYS A 556 -39.46 2.33 -32.25
CA LYS A 556 -39.86 3.75 -32.14
C LYS A 556 -40.85 4.19 -33.24
N LEU A 557 -41.74 3.30 -33.65
CA LEU A 557 -42.77 3.56 -34.66
C LEU A 557 -43.92 4.39 -34.09
N GLU A 558 -44.40 5.35 -34.86
CA GLU A 558 -45.48 6.26 -34.48
C GLU A 558 -46.80 5.88 -35.17
N GLY A 559 -47.91 6.09 -34.46
CA GLY A 559 -49.25 5.96 -35.03
C GLY A 559 -49.76 4.52 -35.20
N VAL A 560 -49.14 3.52 -34.57
CA VAL A 560 -49.61 2.12 -34.65
C VAL A 560 -50.89 1.94 -33.83
N THR A 561 -52.00 1.60 -34.49
CA THR A 561 -53.32 1.41 -33.86
C THR A 561 -53.85 -0.02 -34.03
N PRO A 562 -54.29 -0.70 -32.95
CA PRO A 562 -54.77 -2.09 -33.03
C PRO A 562 -55.93 -2.33 -34.00
N LYS A 563 -56.78 -1.32 -34.21
CA LYS A 563 -57.96 -1.41 -35.09
C LYS A 563 -57.59 -1.51 -36.58
N VAL A 564 -56.36 -1.12 -36.95
CA VAL A 564 -55.87 -1.06 -38.33
C VAL A 564 -54.93 -2.23 -38.65
N ALA A 565 -54.75 -3.17 -37.72
CA ALA A 565 -53.77 -4.27 -37.80
C ALA A 565 -53.79 -5.06 -39.11
N GLN A 566 -54.98 -5.44 -39.61
CA GLN A 566 -55.09 -6.16 -40.88
C GLN A 566 -54.63 -5.33 -42.07
N HIS A 567 -54.94 -4.03 -42.05
CA HIS A 567 -54.53 -3.14 -43.13
C HIS A 567 -53.04 -2.81 -43.10
N TYR A 568 -52.41 -2.75 -41.91
CA TYR A 568 -50.95 -2.70 -41.81
C TYR A 568 -50.31 -3.92 -42.47
N GLN A 569 -50.80 -5.13 -42.19
CA GLN A 569 -50.31 -6.36 -42.81
C GLN A 569 -50.37 -6.28 -44.34
N ASP A 570 -51.53 -5.91 -44.90
CA ASP A 570 -51.73 -5.88 -46.35
C ASP A 570 -50.88 -4.80 -47.03
N THR A 571 -50.83 -3.59 -46.45
CA THR A 571 -50.09 -2.45 -47.02
C THR A 571 -48.59 -2.66 -46.94
N LEU A 572 -48.07 -3.16 -45.81
CA LEU A 572 -46.64 -3.45 -45.66
C LEU A 572 -46.21 -4.65 -46.50
N LEU A 573 -47.02 -5.71 -46.59
CA LEU A 573 -46.70 -6.85 -47.46
C LEU A 573 -46.69 -6.45 -48.94
N ARG A 574 -47.60 -5.55 -49.36
CA ARG A 574 -47.58 -4.97 -50.70
C ARG A 574 -46.31 -4.16 -50.93
N ALA A 575 -45.96 -3.26 -50.01
CA ALA A 575 -44.74 -2.46 -50.10
C ALA A 575 -43.48 -3.35 -50.19
N LYS A 576 -43.43 -4.44 -49.42
CA LYS A 576 -42.33 -5.41 -49.46
C LYS A 576 -42.21 -6.11 -50.82
N ARG A 577 -43.35 -6.50 -51.42
CA ARG A 577 -43.39 -7.11 -52.75
C ARG A 577 -42.99 -6.14 -53.86
N GLU A 578 -43.46 -4.89 -53.78
CA GLU A 578 -43.06 -3.82 -54.71
C GLU A 578 -41.54 -3.59 -54.63
N LYS A 579 -41.00 -3.48 -53.42
CA LYS A 579 -39.55 -3.36 -53.20
C LYS A 579 -38.77 -4.53 -53.79
N ALA A 580 -39.19 -5.77 -53.53
CA ALA A 580 -38.53 -6.96 -54.08
C ALA A 580 -38.51 -6.99 -55.62
N GLN A 581 -39.58 -6.49 -56.26
CA GLN A 581 -39.67 -6.37 -57.71
C GLN A 581 -38.73 -5.28 -58.24
N ASP A 582 -38.71 -4.12 -57.58
CA ASP A 582 -37.90 -2.96 -57.98
C ASP A 582 -36.39 -3.24 -57.81
N THR A 583 -36.00 -3.93 -56.73
CA THR A 583 -34.60 -4.30 -56.46
C THR A 583 -34.15 -5.59 -57.13
N GLN A 584 -35.07 -6.35 -57.74
CA GLN A 584 -34.83 -7.70 -58.27
C GLN A 584 -34.25 -8.66 -57.21
N ASP A 585 -34.66 -8.50 -55.95
CA ASP A 585 -34.20 -9.29 -54.80
C ASP A 585 -35.41 -9.84 -54.04
N GLU A 586 -35.63 -11.15 -54.12
CA GLU A 586 -36.73 -11.83 -53.42
C GLU A 586 -36.58 -11.79 -51.89
N THR A 587 -35.38 -11.49 -51.37
CA THR A 587 -35.09 -11.39 -49.93
C THR A 587 -35.17 -9.97 -49.39
N ALA A 588 -35.64 -9.02 -50.20
CA ALA A 588 -35.75 -7.62 -49.80
C ALA A 588 -36.60 -7.44 -48.54
N VAL A 589 -36.02 -6.78 -47.54
CA VAL A 589 -36.68 -6.41 -46.28
C VAL A 589 -37.09 -4.94 -46.30
N LEU A 590 -38.13 -4.59 -45.55
CA LEU A 590 -38.50 -3.20 -45.31
C LEU A 590 -37.61 -2.59 -44.22
N TRP A 591 -37.11 -1.39 -44.48
CA TRP A 591 -36.39 -0.56 -43.51
C TRP A 591 -37.36 0.32 -42.71
N LEU A 592 -36.86 0.91 -41.63
CA LEU A 592 -37.67 1.67 -40.67
C LEU A 592 -38.56 2.72 -41.33
N ASP A 593 -38.00 3.54 -42.21
CA ASP A 593 -38.72 4.64 -42.87
C ASP A 593 -39.86 4.10 -43.76
N GLU A 594 -39.61 2.99 -44.48
CA GLU A 594 -40.61 2.36 -45.33
C GLU A 594 -41.75 1.72 -44.52
N ILE A 595 -41.42 1.16 -43.33
CA ILE A 595 -42.41 0.63 -42.40
C ILE A 595 -43.26 1.77 -41.82
N GLN A 596 -42.63 2.86 -41.41
CA GLN A 596 -43.31 4.05 -40.87
C GLN A 596 -44.24 4.67 -41.92
N ASP A 597 -43.79 4.79 -43.18
CA ASP A 597 -44.59 5.26 -44.31
C ASP A 597 -45.75 4.30 -44.62
N GLY A 598 -45.54 2.99 -44.49
CA GLY A 598 -46.59 1.99 -44.63
C GLY A 598 -47.67 2.12 -43.54
N ILE A 599 -47.28 2.35 -42.29
CA ILE A 599 -48.20 2.63 -41.18
C ILE A 599 -48.99 3.91 -41.43
N GLN A 600 -48.32 5.00 -41.82
CA GLN A 600 -48.95 6.28 -42.08
C GLN A 600 -49.95 6.18 -43.24
N ARG A 601 -49.58 5.52 -44.35
CA ARG A 601 -50.50 5.25 -45.47
C ARG A 601 -51.71 4.46 -45.01
N ALA A 602 -51.51 3.35 -44.31
CA ALA A 602 -52.62 2.53 -43.83
C ALA A 602 -53.56 3.28 -42.87
N ASN A 603 -53.01 4.12 -41.99
CA ASN A 603 -53.81 4.97 -41.11
C ASN A 603 -54.65 5.98 -41.91
N LYS A 604 -54.00 6.66 -42.86
CA LYS A 604 -54.65 7.64 -43.71
C LYS A 604 -55.75 7.00 -44.56
N ASP A 605 -55.47 5.88 -45.21
CA ASP A 605 -56.42 5.13 -46.02
C ASP A 605 -57.63 4.67 -45.17
N THR A 606 -57.39 4.26 -43.93
CA THR A 606 -58.45 3.87 -43.00
C THR A 606 -59.29 5.07 -42.57
N GLU A 607 -58.65 6.20 -42.25
CA GLU A 607 -59.33 7.43 -41.85
C GLU A 607 -60.18 7.99 -43.01
N GLU A 608 -59.62 8.04 -44.22
CA GLU A 608 -60.33 8.45 -45.44
C GLU A 608 -61.51 7.52 -45.72
N SER A 609 -61.33 6.20 -45.60
CA SER A 609 -62.42 5.22 -45.77
C SER A 609 -63.53 5.37 -44.72
N GLN A 610 -63.18 5.69 -43.47
CA GLN A 610 -64.15 5.97 -42.41
C GLN A 610 -64.92 7.26 -42.65
N ARG A 611 -64.21 8.36 -42.96
CA ARG A 611 -64.82 9.65 -43.31
C ARG A 611 -65.75 9.50 -44.50
N PHE A 612 -65.30 8.79 -45.53
CA PHE A 612 -66.12 8.47 -46.69
C PHE A 612 -67.38 7.72 -46.28
N SER A 613 -67.26 6.62 -45.53
CA SER A 613 -68.40 5.83 -45.07
C SER A 613 -69.42 6.63 -44.24
N LEU A 614 -68.94 7.54 -43.38
CA LEU A 614 -69.80 8.46 -42.62
C LEU A 614 -70.48 9.50 -43.51
N GLY A 615 -69.78 10.02 -44.52
CA GLY A 615 -70.37 10.91 -45.53
C GLY A 615 -71.48 10.23 -46.32
N ILE A 616 -71.29 8.97 -46.71
CA ILE A 616 -72.31 8.13 -47.34
C ILE A 616 -73.51 7.91 -46.42
N LEU A 617 -73.27 7.62 -45.13
CA LEU A 617 -74.33 7.50 -44.13
C LEU A 617 -75.14 8.80 -44.00
N ALA A 618 -74.47 9.95 -43.92
CA ALA A 618 -75.11 11.26 -43.83
C ALA A 618 -75.99 11.57 -45.04
N ILE A 619 -75.55 11.20 -46.26
CA ILE A 619 -76.38 11.29 -47.47
C ILE A 619 -77.62 10.38 -47.33
N ASN A 620 -77.42 9.13 -46.91
CA ASN A 620 -78.51 8.17 -46.78
C ASN A 620 -79.58 8.63 -45.77
N GLU A 621 -79.16 9.19 -44.63
CA GLU A 621 -80.05 9.76 -43.61
C GLU A 621 -80.75 11.01 -44.13
N ALA A 622 -80.03 11.94 -44.77
CA ALA A 622 -80.64 13.16 -45.33
C ALA A 622 -81.71 12.83 -46.38
N VAL A 623 -81.44 11.81 -47.21
CA VAL A 623 -82.39 11.30 -48.19
C VAL A 623 -83.62 10.68 -47.53
N ASP A 624 -83.48 9.93 -46.44
CA ASP A 624 -84.60 9.33 -45.69
C ASP A 624 -85.52 10.38 -45.06
N HIS A 625 -84.95 11.46 -44.54
CA HIS A 625 -85.71 12.55 -43.92
C HIS A 625 -86.39 13.47 -44.95
N GLY A 626 -86.10 13.31 -46.25
CA GLY A 626 -86.69 14.13 -47.30
C GLY A 626 -86.17 15.57 -47.36
N ASP A 627 -85.10 15.89 -46.62
CA ASP A 627 -84.58 17.26 -46.49
C ASP A 627 -83.59 17.58 -47.61
N THR A 628 -84.08 18.30 -48.62
CA THR A 628 -83.30 18.72 -49.79
C THR A 628 -82.06 19.54 -49.43
N GLY A 629 -82.14 20.37 -48.39
CA GLY A 629 -81.02 21.20 -47.94
C GLY A 629 -79.91 20.38 -47.29
N ARG A 630 -80.28 19.42 -46.44
CA ARG A 630 -79.33 18.48 -45.82
C ARG A 630 -78.71 17.55 -46.85
N THR A 631 -79.47 17.07 -47.83
CA THR A 631 -78.94 16.20 -48.89
C THR A 631 -77.93 16.95 -49.76
N LEU A 632 -78.22 18.19 -50.15
CA LEU A 632 -77.27 19.02 -50.86
C LEU A 632 -76.00 19.28 -50.03
N SER A 633 -76.14 19.56 -48.73
CA SER A 633 -75.01 19.76 -47.82
C SER A 633 -74.15 18.51 -47.66
N ALA A 634 -74.77 17.34 -47.54
CA ALA A 634 -74.08 16.06 -47.41
C ALA A 634 -73.35 15.67 -48.71
N LEU A 635 -73.98 15.90 -49.87
CA LEU A 635 -73.36 15.70 -51.20
C LEU A 635 -72.17 16.64 -51.46
N ARG A 636 -72.16 17.82 -50.82
CA ARG A 636 -71.05 18.78 -50.90
C ARG A 636 -69.96 18.55 -49.86
N SER A 637 -70.11 17.54 -48.99
CA SER A 637 -69.07 17.23 -48.02
C SER A 637 -67.81 16.77 -48.75
N PRO A 638 -66.62 17.29 -48.39
CA PRO A 638 -65.35 16.82 -48.95
C PRO A 638 -65.13 15.31 -48.70
N ASP A 639 -65.76 14.75 -47.66
CA ASP A 639 -65.62 13.34 -47.28
C ASP A 639 -66.18 12.37 -48.33
N VAL A 640 -67.07 12.82 -49.22
CA VAL A 640 -67.70 11.97 -50.24
C VAL A 640 -66.97 12.05 -51.58
N GLY A 641 -65.99 12.96 -51.72
CA GLY A 641 -65.17 13.08 -52.93
C GLY A 641 -65.94 13.51 -54.19
N LEU A 642 -67.11 14.11 -54.04
CA LEU A 642 -67.96 14.54 -55.15
C LEU A 642 -67.57 15.94 -55.61
N TYR A 643 -67.15 16.05 -56.87
CA TYR A 643 -66.95 17.33 -57.54
C TYR A 643 -68.26 17.77 -58.22
N GLY A 644 -68.39 19.04 -58.63
CA GLY A 644 -69.50 19.46 -59.51
C GLY A 644 -70.93 19.52 -58.92
N VAL A 645 -71.12 19.40 -57.60
CA VAL A 645 -72.45 19.45 -56.96
C VAL A 645 -72.98 20.89 -56.85
N THR A 646 -74.00 21.25 -57.64
CA THR A 646 -74.56 22.61 -57.69
C THR A 646 -75.91 22.76 -56.96
N PRO A 647 -76.24 23.92 -56.37
CA PRO A 647 -77.47 24.08 -55.59
C PRO A 647 -78.74 24.01 -56.45
N GLU A 648 -78.65 24.35 -57.73
CA GLU A 648 -79.80 24.43 -58.64
C GLU A 648 -80.44 23.07 -58.90
N CYS A 649 -79.70 21.99 -58.66
CA CYS A 649 -80.16 20.61 -58.87
C CYS A 649 -80.55 19.90 -57.56
N ALA A 650 -80.60 20.61 -56.41
CA ALA A 650 -80.80 20.00 -55.10
C ALA A 650 -82.09 19.15 -54.99
N GLU A 651 -83.22 19.65 -55.49
CA GLU A 651 -84.49 18.91 -55.50
C GLU A 651 -84.41 17.64 -56.37
N THR A 652 -83.71 17.73 -57.50
CA THR A 652 -83.48 16.61 -58.42
C THR A 652 -82.60 15.55 -57.75
N TYR A 653 -81.51 15.95 -57.09
CA TYR A 653 -80.65 15.05 -56.34
C TYR A 653 -81.43 14.28 -55.26
N GLN A 654 -82.22 14.99 -54.46
CA GLN A 654 -83.05 14.38 -53.41
C GLN A 654 -84.06 13.38 -53.99
N ARG A 655 -84.77 13.76 -55.05
CA ARG A 655 -85.79 12.92 -55.67
C ARG A 655 -85.20 11.64 -56.26
N GLU A 656 -84.11 11.77 -57.01
CA GLU A 656 -83.48 10.65 -57.70
C GLU A 656 -82.78 9.71 -56.71
N LEU A 657 -82.07 10.22 -55.70
CA LEU A 657 -81.48 9.39 -54.64
C LEU A 657 -82.55 8.64 -53.84
N ALA A 658 -83.67 9.29 -53.51
CA ALA A 658 -84.80 8.65 -52.82
C ALA A 658 -85.50 7.58 -53.68
N GLU A 659 -85.58 7.78 -55.00
CA GLU A 659 -86.14 6.80 -55.94
C GLU A 659 -85.22 5.59 -56.10
N VAL A 660 -83.91 5.82 -56.23
CA VAL A 660 -82.90 4.75 -56.31
C VAL A 660 -82.92 3.91 -55.03
N LYS A 661 -82.99 4.55 -53.86
CA LYS A 661 -83.08 3.86 -52.56
C LYS A 661 -84.35 3.00 -52.46
N ARG A 662 -85.53 3.56 -52.81
CA ARG A 662 -86.81 2.83 -52.80
C ARG A 662 -86.82 1.61 -53.72
N LYS A 663 -86.27 1.73 -54.94
CA LYS A 663 -86.18 0.62 -55.90
C LYS A 663 -85.29 -0.51 -55.39
N LYS A 664 -84.23 -0.20 -54.65
CA LYS A 664 -83.25 -1.17 -54.13
C LYS A 664 -83.70 -1.87 -52.84
N VAL A 665 -84.44 -1.18 -51.97
CA VAL A 665 -85.12 -1.81 -50.81
C VAL A 665 -86.13 -2.86 -51.28
N ALA A 666 -86.80 -2.63 -52.41
CA ALA A 666 -87.73 -3.58 -53.00
C ALA A 666 -87.07 -4.84 -53.61
N THR A 667 -85.77 -4.80 -53.90
CA THR A 667 -85.01 -5.95 -54.47
C THR A 667 -84.26 -6.79 -53.43
N GLY A 668 -84.28 -6.41 -52.15
CA GLY A 668 -83.72 -7.21 -51.04
C GLY A 668 -82.19 -7.30 -50.96
N GLU A 669 -81.45 -6.45 -51.67
CA GLU A 669 -79.99 -6.42 -51.63
C GLU A 669 -79.47 -5.53 -50.48
N PRO A 670 -78.37 -5.91 -49.79
CA PRO A 670 -77.86 -5.18 -48.62
C PRO A 670 -77.39 -3.74 -48.96
N GLN A 671 -77.62 -2.82 -48.03
CA GLN A 671 -77.55 -1.34 -48.20
C GLN A 671 -76.16 -0.75 -48.53
N ILE A 672 -75.09 -1.54 -48.47
CA ILE A 672 -73.71 -1.04 -48.34
C ILE A 672 -73.04 -0.75 -49.69
N LYS A 673 -73.56 -1.28 -50.80
CA LYS A 673 -72.80 -1.36 -52.05
C LYS A 673 -72.93 -0.17 -53.02
N TYR A 674 -73.67 0.90 -52.69
CA TYR A 674 -74.41 1.59 -53.75
C TYR A 674 -74.17 3.06 -54.07
N ILE A 675 -73.40 3.84 -53.30
CA ILE A 675 -73.22 5.26 -53.68
C ILE A 675 -72.16 5.42 -54.80
N TYR A 676 -71.15 4.56 -54.86
CA TYR A 676 -70.06 4.70 -55.85
C TYR A 676 -70.51 4.55 -57.32
N GLU A 677 -71.34 3.57 -57.64
CA GLU A 677 -71.62 3.20 -59.05
C GLU A 677 -72.52 4.20 -59.80
N ARG A 678 -73.16 5.14 -59.09
CA ARG A 678 -74.18 6.02 -59.69
C ARG A 678 -74.00 7.51 -59.46
N VAL A 679 -73.19 7.92 -58.49
CA VAL A 679 -72.84 9.35 -58.39
C VAL A 679 -71.86 9.76 -59.49
N ASP A 680 -70.95 8.87 -59.91
CA ASP A 680 -70.16 9.05 -61.15
C ASP A 680 -71.05 9.15 -62.40
N ASN A 681 -72.15 8.40 -62.46
CA ASN A 681 -73.11 8.50 -63.56
C ASN A 681 -73.93 9.80 -63.51
N MET A 682 -74.19 10.39 -62.34
CA MET A 682 -74.90 11.68 -62.22
C MET A 682 -74.02 12.87 -62.65
N MET A 683 -72.71 12.78 -62.47
CA MET A 683 -71.72 13.79 -62.89
C MET A 683 -71.55 13.91 -64.42
N SER A 684 -72.05 12.94 -65.20
CA SER A 684 -71.94 12.91 -66.66
C SER A 684 -73.11 13.56 -67.42
N LEU A 685 -74.08 14.14 -66.70
CA LEU A 685 -75.31 14.70 -67.31
C LEU A 685 -75.28 16.22 -67.55
N SER A 686 -74.10 16.84 -67.57
CA SER A 686 -73.92 18.18 -68.18
C SER A 686 -73.15 18.09 -69.49
N LEU A 687 -73.87 18.31 -70.61
CA LEU A 687 -73.42 18.63 -71.97
C LEU A 687 -73.09 17.47 -72.96
N LEU A 688 -74.07 17.20 -73.83
CA LEU A 688 -73.97 17.01 -75.30
C LEU A 688 -72.72 16.32 -75.90
N GLY A 689 -72.95 15.10 -76.43
CA GLY A 689 -72.49 14.71 -77.78
C GLY A 689 -71.16 13.94 -77.95
N LYS A 690 -71.28 12.62 -78.22
CA LYS A 690 -70.34 11.74 -78.98
C LYS A 690 -68.82 11.91 -78.74
N LEU A 691 -68.19 10.98 -78.02
CA LEU A 691 -67.40 9.87 -78.58
C LEU A 691 -66.86 8.99 -77.43
N ASP A 692 -66.72 7.71 -77.75
CA ASP A 692 -66.02 6.66 -77.04
C ASP A 692 -64.65 7.10 -76.46
N PHE A 693 -64.13 6.29 -75.53
CA PHE A 693 -62.69 6.17 -75.25
C PHE A 693 -62.07 7.12 -74.20
N PHE A 694 -62.40 6.97 -72.91
CA PHE A 694 -61.38 7.05 -71.85
C PHE A 694 -61.84 6.30 -70.59
N LEU A 695 -61.01 5.35 -70.15
CA LEU A 695 -61.07 4.60 -68.88
C LEU A 695 -61.92 3.32 -68.82
N LYS A 696 -61.49 2.37 -69.65
CA LYS A 696 -61.61 0.93 -69.45
C LYS A 696 -60.59 0.35 -68.45
N CYS A 697 -60.02 1.16 -67.54
CA CYS A 697 -58.98 0.69 -66.62
C CYS A 697 -59.03 1.45 -65.30
N GLN A 698 -59.65 0.86 -64.27
CA GLN A 698 -59.04 0.60 -62.95
C GLN A 698 -60.08 0.09 -61.96
N ILE A 699 -60.21 -1.23 -61.89
CA ILE A 699 -60.65 -2.01 -60.73
C ILE A 699 -59.63 -3.16 -60.68
N PRO A 700 -58.94 -3.44 -59.55
CA PRO A 700 -59.58 -4.21 -58.48
C PRO A 700 -59.18 -3.98 -57.02
N LEU A 701 -60.11 -4.39 -56.14
CA LEU A 701 -60.04 -4.69 -54.70
C LEU A 701 -60.33 -3.57 -53.68
N ILE A 702 -61.59 -3.44 -53.27
CA ILE A 702 -61.99 -3.49 -51.84
C ILE A 702 -63.29 -4.30 -51.72
N PHE A 703 -63.18 -5.52 -51.20
CA PHE A 703 -64.29 -6.36 -50.73
C PHE A 703 -64.15 -6.48 -49.20
N TYR A 704 -65.28 -6.48 -48.49
CA TYR A 704 -65.49 -6.56 -47.02
C TYR A 704 -65.43 -5.24 -46.22
N ALA A 705 -66.61 -4.69 -45.89
CA ALA A 705 -67.19 -4.72 -44.53
C ALA A 705 -68.08 -3.49 -44.23
N SER A 706 -69.39 -3.69 -44.09
CA SER A 706 -70.23 -2.86 -43.20
C SER A 706 -71.30 -3.69 -42.46
N GLU A 707 -71.13 -5.00 -42.34
CA GLU A 707 -71.87 -5.80 -41.34
C GLU A 707 -71.16 -5.91 -39.98
N PHE A 708 -69.95 -5.36 -39.83
CA PHE A 708 -69.20 -5.44 -38.57
C PHE A 708 -69.32 -4.22 -37.65
N LEU A 709 -69.84 -3.07 -38.12
CA LEU A 709 -69.82 -1.82 -37.34
C LEU A 709 -71.13 -1.47 -36.62
N THR A 710 -72.19 -2.26 -36.76
CA THR A 710 -73.44 -2.07 -35.97
C THR A 710 -73.84 -3.26 -35.09
N SER A 711 -73.28 -4.46 -35.30
CA SER A 711 -73.55 -5.64 -34.45
C SER A 711 -72.50 -5.88 -33.35
N GLY A 712 -71.29 -5.30 -33.46
CA GLY A 712 -70.20 -5.46 -32.50
C GLY A 712 -70.10 -4.41 -31.39
N LEU A 713 -70.97 -3.40 -31.36
CA LEU A 713 -70.94 -2.34 -30.34
C LEU A 713 -71.70 -2.68 -29.04
N ASN A 714 -72.28 -3.88 -28.91
CA ASN A 714 -72.98 -4.32 -27.69
C ASN A 714 -72.56 -5.69 -27.14
N SER A 715 -71.44 -6.27 -27.59
CA SER A 715 -70.76 -7.35 -26.85
C SER A 715 -69.28 -7.43 -27.21
N PHE A 716 -68.45 -6.62 -26.54
CA PHE A 716 -67.10 -6.96 -26.08
C PHE A 716 -66.64 -5.89 -25.09
#